data_AF-A0A5Q4TG37-F1
#
_entry.id   AF-A0A5Q4TG37-F1
#
_cell.length_a   1.000
_cell.length_b   1.000
_cell.length_c   1.000
_cell.angle_alpha   90.00
_cell.angle_beta   90.00
_cell.angle_gamma   90.00
#
_symmetry.space_group_name_H-M   'P 1'
#
loop_
_entity.id
_entity.type
_entity.pdbx_description
1 polymer ?
#
loop_
_entity_poly.entity_id
_entity_poly.type
_entity_poly.pdbx_seq_one_letter_code
_entity_poly.pdbx_strand_id
1 'polypeptide(L)'
;MGEASYRALLIGVPSYKDGAIKDLPFIEQDLAELAQALDGSGYEVDVHDIEQTSRDEIESAVEIFFQEAAPGETLLLFLSGHGIHHNDTDYLVPRGALTRVHDFPGKCVPIDFGPYAERSAAGDVVVFVDACREGIDLREKGVGNVLRWSDVRVRRVGDRHYCHVYACSKGEFARYATAGQNTFSLFSRALSTLVADVSGPSSLGELEKGLQSALDQLTAEHECQRQQVRVRTESDTDTFTVFPRPQSAPPLAPGESLWARLALQHPAWNQVEESPGARLLKETVVNLVDRLHAQSLADRRLLEDDPWSPPGLAERTTERLTWLLSKVLNAEKLGLSPAEASLLVAVPFLSSAFRDRTAARALHVEPTRLTPAPGASPERVGFEQFVAANSRLARRAAQATRSGRTEGAAGIAWWLFHHWLVRHQSAEDRDDALAELLAPVREAGLAGTQAERKLVADLFDGDQLFLLLRGLLASPDFMVDRPVRRVAGASELEQDIRAQLVFALLTIATRSAIDPLALGDIVVDHLGISYAVSLPRLQETLEKATWDRLGRTRVLRAECEHPAVGLALHQQAAVLDGIFSSIDIRAATEQQLAPLEDLPAHATADEVVPALNAQGQRMYESTDLRFRLADDRIQELLMGEELYGDPALAIRELYQNALDACRYRGARTAYLRATDPGFTGRWEGSISFTQGYDDGRAYIECVDNGIGMGKRELREVFSHAGMRFADLPEYTEELARWETENVEFHPNSRFGIGVLSYFMIADDLQVTTCRLDPEGHPGPLLRVDIAGPGALFHIQEIGRGREAGTAVRLYLRDPATAPSAKDLLRRLLWIADYHVTAEDTMTGPDATPLTWLPEVLSEFAPLGVEDASAPTAARHGAPLVAATRQPTTWWCNGMGAVLADGLWCGLPSFGAVVNLTGRHAPQLTVDRKRCIGWDRDHVQRMLHTEIDALLVADSEVLRPPWLATLAEAQGYRLADAILRAAIAADHRPWGMGDHDAPPAIIGCFPADLEIPAAPATAPDGAVRPGHGRRPAGGASPAVGGRSRGDWGGRKESPWFPDSSPGR
;
A
#
# COMPACT_ATOMS: atom_id res chain seq x y z
N MET A 1 20.02 26.34 14.48
CA MET A 1 19.56 27.74 14.49
C MET A 1 18.07 27.72 14.75
N GLY A 2 17.60 28.45 15.76
CA GLY A 2 16.16 28.54 16.05
C GLY A 2 15.40 29.16 14.87
N GLU A 3 14.10 28.91 14.75
CA GLU A 3 13.24 29.68 13.84
C GLU A 3 13.52 31.18 14.03
N ALA A 4 13.68 31.91 12.92
CA ALA A 4 13.65 33.35 12.97
C ALA A 4 12.25 33.74 13.45
N SER A 5 12.17 34.21 14.69
CA SER A 5 10.95 34.82 15.24
C SER A 5 10.71 36.15 14.53
N TYR A 6 9.45 36.55 14.39
CA TYR A 6 9.05 37.81 13.75
C TYR A 6 8.21 38.60 14.74
N ARG A 7 8.65 39.81 15.11
CA ARG A 7 7.94 40.70 16.04
C ARG A 7 7.73 42.07 15.43
N ALA A 8 6.56 42.65 15.68
CA ALA A 8 6.19 43.97 15.21
C ALA A 8 5.75 44.87 16.37
N LEU A 9 6.17 46.13 16.36
CA LEU A 9 5.64 47.19 17.23
C LEU A 9 5.04 48.27 16.35
N LEU A 10 3.75 48.56 16.54
CA LEU A 10 3.03 49.61 15.81
C LEU A 10 2.73 50.79 16.73
N ILE A 11 3.20 51.98 16.38
CA ILE A 11 3.00 53.22 17.14
C ILE A 11 2.32 54.26 16.26
N GLY A 12 1.18 54.77 16.71
CA GLY A 12 0.41 55.79 16.01
C GLY A 12 0.00 56.93 16.93
N VAL A 13 0.07 58.17 16.44
CA VAL A 13 -0.32 59.36 17.21
C VAL A 13 -1.57 60.01 16.59
N PRO A 14 -2.79 59.62 17.02
CA PRO A 14 -4.03 60.08 16.39
C PRO A 14 -4.49 61.46 16.87
N SER A 15 -4.09 61.91 18.06
CA SER A 15 -4.52 63.20 18.64
C SER A 15 -3.38 64.00 19.26
N TYR A 16 -3.53 65.33 19.26
CA TYR A 16 -2.50 66.27 19.71
C TYR A 16 -3.04 67.29 20.72
N LYS A 17 -2.24 67.62 21.74
CA LYS A 17 -2.61 68.65 22.72
C LYS A 17 -2.56 70.07 22.17
N ASP A 18 -1.73 70.31 21.15
CA ASP A 18 -1.65 71.62 20.50
C ASP A 18 -2.70 71.75 19.40
N GLY A 19 -3.64 72.69 19.54
CA GLY A 19 -4.65 72.97 18.53
C GLY A 19 -4.11 73.50 17.20
N ALA A 20 -2.81 73.78 17.09
CA ALA A 20 -2.13 74.08 15.83
C ALA A 20 -1.79 72.82 15.01
N ILE A 21 -1.81 71.63 15.64
CA ILE A 21 -1.55 70.34 14.99
C ILE A 21 -2.90 69.66 14.76
N LYS A 22 -3.15 69.20 13.53
CA LYS A 22 -4.41 68.56 13.16
C LYS A 22 -4.44 67.11 13.64
N ASP A 23 -5.51 66.70 14.31
CA ASP A 23 -5.73 65.30 14.69
C ASP A 23 -5.91 64.39 13.45
N LEU A 24 -5.44 63.14 13.58
CA LEU A 24 -5.44 62.09 12.56
C LEU A 24 -6.15 60.84 13.11
N PRO A 25 -7.46 60.89 13.41
CA PRO A 25 -8.19 59.81 14.08
C PRO A 25 -8.24 58.50 13.28
N PHE A 26 -8.01 58.55 11.96
CA PHE A 26 -7.96 57.37 11.11
C PHE A 26 -6.80 56.43 11.41
N ILE A 27 -5.74 56.91 12.08
CA ILE A 27 -4.56 56.10 12.44
C ILE A 27 -4.97 54.89 13.28
N GLU A 28 -5.96 55.02 14.16
CA GLU A 28 -6.45 53.90 14.98
C GLU A 28 -6.93 52.73 14.13
N GLN A 29 -7.66 53.04 13.05
CA GLN A 29 -8.15 52.03 12.12
C GLN A 29 -7.02 51.47 11.25
N ASP A 30 -6.11 52.32 10.76
CA ASP A 30 -4.97 51.89 9.94
C ASP A 30 -4.04 50.94 10.71
N LEU A 31 -3.77 51.22 11.99
CA LEU A 31 -2.99 50.34 12.85
C LEU A 31 -3.68 48.98 13.09
N ALA A 32 -4.99 48.98 13.33
CA ALA A 32 -5.74 47.74 13.52
C ALA A 32 -5.74 46.86 12.26
N GLU A 33 -5.90 47.47 11.08
CA GLU A 33 -5.83 46.75 9.81
C GLU A 33 -4.43 46.20 9.52
N LEU A 34 -3.38 46.99 9.78
CA LEU A 34 -2.01 46.55 9.60
C LEU A 34 -1.63 45.45 10.60
N ALA A 35 -2.07 45.55 11.86
CA ALA A 35 -1.85 44.52 12.87
C ALA A 35 -2.47 43.19 12.45
N GLN A 36 -3.70 43.20 11.95
CA GLN A 36 -4.35 42.00 11.45
C GLN A 36 -3.62 41.40 10.24
N ALA A 37 -3.14 42.23 9.31
CA ALA A 37 -2.38 41.76 8.16
C ALA A 37 -1.04 41.14 8.60
N LEU A 38 -0.33 41.78 9.54
CA LEU A 38 0.95 41.31 10.05
C LEU A 38 0.81 40.00 10.84
N ASP A 39 -0.21 39.87 11.69
CA ASP A 39 -0.54 38.64 12.42
C ASP A 39 -0.79 37.48 11.43
N GLY A 40 -1.60 37.74 10.38
CA GLY A 40 -1.83 36.78 9.30
C GLY A 40 -0.58 36.43 8.46
N SER A 41 0.47 37.25 8.52
CA SER A 41 1.75 37.01 7.86
C SER A 41 2.82 36.37 8.77
N GLY A 42 2.46 36.03 10.02
CA GLY A 42 3.34 35.33 10.97
C GLY A 42 4.13 36.21 11.93
N TYR A 43 3.77 37.50 12.07
CA TYR A 43 4.35 38.40 13.08
C TYR A 43 3.58 38.33 14.41
N GLU A 44 4.29 38.33 15.53
CA GLU A 44 3.71 38.70 16.83
C GLU A 44 3.66 40.24 16.91
N VAL A 45 2.44 40.80 16.96
CA VAL A 45 2.22 42.25 16.85
C VAL A 45 1.85 42.86 18.20
N ASP A 46 2.61 43.86 18.63
CA ASP A 46 2.27 44.77 19.72
C ASP A 46 1.81 46.12 19.16
N VAL A 47 0.63 46.59 19.58
CA VAL A 47 0.08 47.89 19.16
C VAL A 47 0.13 48.81 20.37
N HIS A 48 0.99 49.82 20.30
CA HIS A 48 1.21 50.76 21.40
C HIS A 48 -0.06 51.57 21.69
N ASP A 49 -0.36 51.77 22.98
CA ASP A 49 -1.55 52.50 23.43
C ASP A 49 -1.55 53.93 22.88
N ILE A 50 -2.55 54.24 22.04
CA ILE A 50 -2.73 55.53 21.38
C ILE A 50 -2.90 56.69 22.37
N GLU A 51 -3.35 56.42 23.59
CA GLU A 51 -3.49 57.43 24.64
C GLU A 51 -2.13 57.76 25.31
N GLN A 52 -1.16 56.84 25.24
CA GLN A 52 0.17 56.92 25.87
C GLN A 52 1.26 57.29 24.86
N THR A 53 1.02 58.34 24.08
CA THR A 53 1.89 58.76 22.97
C THR A 53 2.70 60.02 23.29
N SER A 54 3.09 60.22 24.55
CA SER A 54 4.10 61.23 24.91
C SER A 54 5.50 60.81 24.47
N ARG A 55 6.44 61.76 24.46
CA ARG A 55 7.83 61.50 24.03
C ARG A 55 8.46 60.35 24.83
N ASP A 56 8.38 60.43 26.16
CA ASP A 56 9.04 59.47 27.05
C ASP A 56 8.41 58.08 26.95
N GLU A 57 7.08 58.00 26.73
CA GLU A 57 6.36 56.74 26.55
C GLU A 57 6.74 56.05 25.23
N ILE A 58 6.81 56.80 24.12
CA ILE A 58 7.25 56.27 22.82
C ILE A 58 8.71 55.82 22.88
N GLU A 59 9.61 56.64 23.44
CA GLU A 59 11.03 56.27 23.58
C GLU A 59 11.20 55.00 24.45
N SER A 60 10.43 54.87 25.53
CA SER A 60 10.47 53.68 26.41
C SER A 60 9.95 52.43 25.71
N ALA A 61 8.83 52.53 24.98
CA ALA A 61 8.25 51.40 24.25
C ALA A 61 9.20 50.87 23.17
N VAL A 62 9.82 51.78 22.41
CA VAL A 62 10.83 51.42 21.41
C VAL A 62 12.05 50.77 22.08
N GLU A 63 12.55 51.33 23.17
CA GLU A 63 13.72 50.76 23.86
C GLU A 63 13.45 49.36 24.39
N ILE A 64 12.30 49.11 25.01
CA ILE A 64 11.90 47.79 25.50
C ILE A 64 11.80 46.80 24.34
N PHE A 65 11.14 47.18 23.25
CA PHE A 65 10.98 46.34 22.06
C PHE A 65 12.32 45.86 21.47
N PHE A 66 13.31 46.76 21.37
CA PHE A 66 14.64 46.39 20.90
C PHE A 66 15.43 45.54 21.92
N GLN A 67 15.25 45.77 23.22
CA GLN A 67 15.97 45.04 24.28
C GLN A 67 15.47 43.61 24.47
N GLU A 68 14.19 43.35 24.26
CA GLU A 68 13.58 42.03 24.43
C GLU A 68 13.78 41.09 23.23
N ALA A 69 14.45 41.55 22.17
CA ALA A 69 14.62 40.77 20.95
C ALA A 69 15.47 39.52 21.15
N ALA A 70 15.03 38.38 20.61
CA ALA A 70 15.78 37.14 20.61
C ALA A 70 16.92 37.17 19.57
N PRO A 71 18.02 36.40 19.77
CA PRO A 71 19.09 36.30 18.77
C PRO A 71 18.58 35.81 17.41
N GLY A 72 18.75 36.62 16.36
CA GLY A 72 18.32 36.27 14.99
C GLY A 72 16.85 36.56 14.68
N GLU A 73 16.12 37.20 15.60
CA GLU A 73 14.74 37.66 15.39
C GLU A 73 14.66 38.82 14.38
N THR A 74 13.61 38.86 13.57
CA THR A 74 13.30 39.97 12.66
C THR A 74 12.32 40.93 13.34
N LEU A 75 12.72 42.20 13.49
CA LEU A 75 11.91 43.24 14.12
C LEU A 75 11.32 44.20 13.08
N LEU A 76 10.03 44.50 13.20
CA LEU A 76 9.33 45.50 12.42
C LEU A 76 8.81 46.62 13.33
N LEU A 77 9.30 47.85 13.15
CA LEU A 77 8.76 49.03 13.84
C LEU A 77 7.96 49.88 12.84
N PHE A 78 6.69 50.12 13.12
CA PHE A 78 5.84 50.97 12.30
C PHE A 78 5.48 52.24 13.06
N LEU A 79 5.72 53.41 12.45
CA LEU A 79 5.43 54.72 13.02
C LEU A 79 4.45 55.49 12.13
N SER A 80 3.35 55.96 12.69
CA SER A 80 2.37 56.79 11.98
C SER A 80 1.97 58.05 12.74
N GLY A 81 1.94 59.19 12.06
CA GLY A 81 1.56 60.48 12.64
C GLY A 81 2.17 61.68 11.93
N HIS A 82 2.13 62.86 12.56
CA HIS A 82 2.86 64.01 12.06
C HIS A 82 4.36 63.84 12.24
N GLY A 83 5.12 64.21 11.20
CA GLY A 83 6.58 64.20 11.22
C GLY A 83 7.14 65.55 10.80
N ILE A 84 8.35 65.84 11.28
CA ILE A 84 9.11 67.05 10.93
C ILE A 84 10.56 66.68 10.61
N HIS A 85 11.21 67.47 9.75
CA HIS A 85 12.62 67.34 9.41
C HIS A 85 13.40 68.57 9.92
N HIS A 86 14.44 68.33 10.73
CA HIS A 86 15.29 69.39 11.27
C HIS A 86 16.74 68.92 11.45
N ASN A 87 17.73 69.71 10.98
CA ASN A 87 19.17 69.40 11.04
C ASN A 87 19.50 67.97 10.58
N ASP A 88 19.05 67.62 9.36
CA ASP A 88 19.21 66.29 8.75
C ASP A 88 18.59 65.12 9.51
N THR A 89 17.82 65.38 10.57
CA THR A 89 17.13 64.37 11.39
C THR A 89 15.62 64.46 11.17
N ASP A 90 14.98 63.32 10.96
CA ASP A 90 13.52 63.19 10.90
C ASP A 90 12.99 62.93 12.33
N TYR A 91 11.85 63.53 12.69
CA TYR A 91 11.24 63.37 14.01
C TYR A 91 9.75 63.03 13.89
N LEU A 92 9.27 62.16 14.78
CA LEU A 92 7.84 61.91 14.99
C LEU A 92 7.31 62.88 16.07
N VAL A 93 6.19 63.54 15.81
CA VAL A 93 5.58 64.48 16.75
C VAL A 93 4.70 63.70 17.74
N PRO A 94 5.01 63.71 19.05
CA PRO A 94 4.20 63.04 20.06
C PRO A 94 2.96 63.88 20.44
N ARG A 95 1.96 63.24 21.06
CA ARG A 95 0.70 63.87 21.50
C ARG A 95 0.91 65.10 22.40
N GLY A 96 1.97 65.08 23.21
CA GLY A 96 2.32 66.15 24.15
C GLY A 96 3.09 67.33 23.57
N ALA A 97 3.48 67.31 22.29
CA ALA A 97 4.29 68.36 21.69
C ALA A 97 3.48 69.65 21.48
N LEU A 98 4.12 70.80 21.75
CA LEU A 98 3.53 72.13 21.59
C LEU A 98 4.41 72.96 20.64
N THR A 99 3.85 73.38 19.50
CA THR A 99 4.51 74.16 18.44
C THR A 99 5.02 75.53 18.91
N ARG A 100 4.48 76.05 20.01
CA ARG A 100 4.83 77.37 20.58
C ARG A 100 6.07 77.37 21.48
N VAL A 101 6.71 76.22 21.68
CA VAL A 101 7.91 76.10 22.52
C VAL A 101 9.16 76.45 21.71
N HIS A 102 10.13 77.14 22.32
CA HIS A 102 11.34 77.62 21.64
C HIS A 102 12.19 76.49 21.01
N ASP A 103 12.16 75.30 21.60
CA ASP A 103 12.85 74.10 21.09
C ASP A 103 11.83 72.99 20.81
N PHE A 104 11.05 73.17 19.74
CA PHE A 104 10.05 72.20 19.30
C PHE A 104 10.65 70.86 18.83
N PRO A 105 11.75 70.82 18.04
CA PRO A 105 12.41 69.56 17.67
C PRO A 105 12.89 68.78 18.90
N GLY A 106 13.43 69.46 19.92
CA GLY A 106 13.79 68.83 21.20
C GLY A 106 12.62 68.30 22.03
N LYS A 107 11.37 68.45 21.59
CA LYS A 107 10.17 67.84 22.20
C LYS A 107 9.55 66.73 21.35
N CYS A 108 10.13 66.45 20.19
CA CYS A 108 9.71 65.35 19.31
C CYS A 108 10.61 64.11 19.51
N VAL A 109 10.16 62.97 18.99
CA VAL A 109 10.92 61.71 19.05
C VAL A 109 11.81 61.62 17.81
N PRO A 110 13.15 61.57 17.92
CA PRO A 110 14.03 61.42 16.77
C PRO A 110 13.86 60.03 16.14
N ILE A 111 13.68 60.00 14.81
CA ILE A 111 13.61 58.77 14.00
C ILE A 111 15.03 58.37 13.62
N ASP A 112 15.84 58.08 14.63
CA ASP A 112 17.16 57.46 14.52
C ASP A 112 17.25 56.33 15.56
N PHE A 113 16.87 55.12 15.13
CA PHE A 113 16.89 53.95 16.00
C PHE A 113 18.18 53.14 15.90
N GLY A 114 19.17 53.62 15.14
CA GLY A 114 20.47 52.95 15.00
C GLY A 114 21.11 52.59 16.35
N PRO A 115 21.15 53.51 17.34
CA PRO A 115 21.69 53.20 18.66
C PRO A 115 20.95 52.09 19.43
N TYR A 116 19.63 51.94 19.24
CA TYR A 116 18.85 50.87 19.87
C TYR A 116 19.05 49.55 19.13
N ALA A 117 19.01 49.59 17.80
CA ALA A 117 19.30 48.45 16.95
C ALA A 117 20.69 47.88 17.25
N GLU A 118 21.74 48.71 17.34
CA GLU A 118 23.11 48.31 17.69
C GLU A 118 23.23 47.56 19.03
N ARG A 119 22.33 47.81 19.98
CA ARG A 119 22.31 47.15 21.31
C ARG A 119 21.39 45.92 21.36
N SER A 120 20.52 45.75 20.38
CA SER A 120 19.59 44.61 20.26
C SER A 120 20.31 43.31 19.85
N ALA A 121 19.71 42.16 20.13
CA ALA A 121 20.15 40.85 19.64
C ALA A 121 19.48 40.43 18.30
N ALA A 122 18.55 41.23 17.79
CA ALA A 122 17.84 40.98 16.53
C ALA A 122 18.79 40.71 15.34
N GLY A 123 18.38 39.80 14.46
CA GLY A 123 19.08 39.50 13.20
C GLY A 123 18.81 40.59 12.16
N ASP A 124 17.52 40.91 11.97
CA ASP A 124 17.05 41.85 10.97
C ASP A 124 16.11 42.89 11.58
N VAL A 125 16.14 44.13 11.09
CA VAL A 125 15.33 45.23 11.61
C VAL A 125 14.86 46.13 10.47
N VAL A 126 13.55 46.32 10.37
CA VAL A 126 12.91 47.25 9.42
C VAL A 126 12.06 48.28 10.16
N VAL A 127 12.24 49.55 9.81
CA VAL A 127 11.47 50.68 10.38
C VAL A 127 10.64 51.35 9.29
N PHE A 128 9.32 51.22 9.36
CA PHE A 128 8.38 51.90 8.49
C PHE A 128 7.96 53.24 9.08
N VAL A 129 8.01 54.30 8.27
CA VAL A 129 7.73 55.67 8.70
C VAL A 129 6.63 56.26 7.81
N ASP A 130 5.41 56.28 8.33
CA ASP A 130 4.23 56.92 7.75
C ASP A 130 4.00 58.31 8.36
N ALA A 131 4.94 59.21 8.10
CA ALA A 131 4.92 60.57 8.59
C ALA A 131 5.50 61.56 7.56
N CYS A 132 5.02 62.80 7.59
CA CYS A 132 5.50 63.86 6.70
C CYS A 132 6.97 64.22 7.01
N ARG A 133 7.70 64.74 6.00
CA ARG A 133 9.10 65.16 6.14
C ARG A 133 9.28 66.62 5.79
N GLU A 134 8.52 67.49 6.46
CA GLU A 134 8.53 68.94 6.26
C GLU A 134 9.76 69.59 6.93
N GLY A 135 10.52 70.41 6.19
CA GLY A 135 11.73 71.06 6.70
C GLY A 135 11.46 72.38 7.43
N ILE A 136 11.94 72.52 8.68
CA ILE A 136 12.05 73.83 9.35
C ILE A 136 13.49 74.33 9.16
N ASP A 137 13.68 75.30 8.26
CA ASP A 137 14.98 75.89 7.96
C ASP A 137 15.45 76.86 9.07
N LEU A 138 16.49 76.45 9.82
CA LEU A 138 17.31 77.34 10.65
C LEU A 138 18.79 77.11 10.27
N ARG A 139 19.52 78.22 10.12
CA ARG A 139 20.83 78.34 9.46
C ARG A 139 21.98 77.55 10.11
N GLU A 140 22.72 76.83 9.25
CA GLU A 140 24.14 76.38 9.23
C GLU A 140 24.91 76.00 10.53
N LYS A 141 25.52 74.80 10.56
CA LYS A 141 26.97 74.51 10.30
C LYS A 141 27.32 73.05 10.68
N GLY A 142 27.93 72.33 9.75
CA GLY A 142 28.31 70.92 9.94
C GLY A 142 29.53 70.69 10.82
N VAL A 143 29.59 69.50 11.44
CA VAL A 143 30.81 68.82 11.90
C VAL A 143 30.59 67.31 11.76
N GLY A 144 31.25 66.69 10.79
CA GLY A 144 31.37 65.23 10.71
C GLY A 144 32.46 64.76 11.66
N ASN A 145 32.09 63.94 12.65
CA ASN A 145 33.05 63.21 13.49
C ASN A 145 32.93 61.71 13.19
N VAL A 146 33.93 61.19 12.47
CA VAL A 146 34.18 59.76 12.31
C VAL A 146 34.87 59.27 13.59
N LEU A 147 34.16 58.52 14.42
CA LEU A 147 34.74 57.77 15.54
C LEU A 147 35.01 56.33 15.10
N ARG A 148 36.26 55.90 15.31
CA ARG A 148 36.83 54.59 14.99
C ARG A 148 36.23 53.52 15.93
N TRP A 149 35.69 52.44 15.37
CA TRP A 149 35.07 51.35 16.13
C TRP A 149 36.13 50.40 16.71
N SER A 150 35.82 49.75 17.84
CA SER A 150 36.68 48.75 18.48
C SER A 150 36.45 47.34 17.92
N ASP A 151 37.49 46.49 17.91
CA ASP A 151 37.52 45.16 17.25
C ASP A 151 36.45 44.15 17.73
N VAL A 152 35.85 44.38 18.90
CA VAL A 152 34.74 43.56 19.44
C VAL A 152 33.38 43.95 18.81
N ARG A 153 33.26 45.17 18.30
CA ARG A 153 32.03 45.71 17.66
C ARG A 153 31.92 45.31 16.17
N VAL A 154 33.06 45.02 15.52
CA VAL A 154 33.14 44.63 14.10
C VAL A 154 32.58 43.22 13.86
N ARG A 155 32.66 42.31 14.84
CA ARG A 155 32.15 40.93 14.70
C ARG A 155 30.65 40.75 14.93
N ARG A 156 29.94 41.72 15.54
CA ARG A 156 28.48 41.65 15.77
C ARG A 156 27.64 42.30 14.67
N VAL A 157 28.25 43.13 13.83
CA VAL A 157 27.54 43.95 12.82
C VAL A 157 27.74 43.41 11.39
N GLY A 158 28.59 42.40 11.19
CA GLY A 158 28.86 41.84 9.86
C GLY A 158 27.65 41.18 9.17
N ASP A 159 26.67 40.70 9.94
CA ASP A 159 25.55 39.88 9.43
C ASP A 159 24.15 40.47 9.73
N ARG A 160 24.02 41.73 10.16
CA ARG A 160 22.71 42.34 10.49
C ARG A 160 22.17 43.20 9.36
N HIS A 161 20.91 43.01 9.00
CA HIS A 161 20.19 43.91 8.09
C HIS A 161 19.41 44.98 8.88
N TYR A 162 19.64 46.27 8.59
CA TYR A 162 18.93 47.40 9.20
C TYR A 162 18.46 48.37 8.12
N CYS A 163 17.16 48.66 8.07
CA CYS A 163 16.61 49.58 7.08
C CYS A 163 15.48 50.47 7.60
N HIS A 164 15.28 51.60 6.92
CA HIS A 164 14.12 52.46 7.06
C HIS A 164 13.36 52.56 5.74
N VAL A 165 12.04 52.46 5.80
CA VAL A 165 11.12 52.62 4.67
C VAL A 165 10.23 53.84 4.94
N TYR A 166 10.42 54.92 4.19
CA TYR A 166 9.66 56.16 4.34
C TYR A 166 8.52 56.23 3.33
N ALA A 167 7.36 56.71 3.78
CA ALA A 167 6.17 56.93 2.94
C ALA A 167 6.34 58.01 1.86
N CYS A 168 7.28 58.94 2.04
CA CYS A 168 7.53 60.05 1.12
C CYS A 168 9.00 60.51 1.10
N SER A 169 9.42 61.25 0.07
CA SER A 169 10.76 61.85 -0.01
C SER A 169 10.91 63.05 0.94
N LYS A 170 12.15 63.51 1.18
CA LYS A 170 12.42 64.76 1.93
C LYS A 170 11.67 65.92 1.25
N GLY A 171 10.85 66.67 2.00
CA GLY A 171 10.04 67.77 1.48
C GLY A 171 8.71 67.36 0.82
N GLU A 172 8.36 66.07 0.81
CA GLU A 172 7.04 65.57 0.40
C GLU A 172 6.15 65.28 1.62
N PHE A 173 4.84 65.13 1.37
CA PHE A 173 3.84 64.78 2.37
C PHE A 173 3.50 63.28 2.30
N ALA A 174 3.39 62.63 3.45
CA ALA A 174 2.69 61.35 3.58
C ALA A 174 1.18 61.64 3.58
N ARG A 175 0.48 61.19 2.54
CA ARG A 175 -0.92 61.57 2.26
C ARG A 175 -1.92 60.53 2.74
N TYR A 176 -3.11 61.02 3.07
CA TYR A 176 -4.30 60.23 3.38
C TYR A 176 -5.44 60.60 2.42
N ALA A 177 -6.33 59.65 2.16
CA ALA A 177 -7.52 59.82 1.31
C ALA A 177 -8.80 59.52 2.09
N THR A 178 -9.95 59.94 1.54
CA THR A 178 -11.27 59.64 2.12
C THR A 178 -12.11 58.89 1.09
N ALA A 179 -12.53 57.68 1.42
CA ALA A 179 -13.43 56.86 0.61
C ALA A 179 -14.72 56.59 1.41
N GLY A 180 -15.85 57.11 0.93
CA GLY A 180 -17.11 57.04 1.67
C GLY A 180 -17.06 57.84 2.98
N GLN A 181 -17.27 57.17 4.12
CA GLN A 181 -17.15 57.77 5.46
C GLN A 181 -15.80 57.50 6.14
N ASN A 182 -14.89 56.75 5.51
CA ASN A 182 -13.62 56.37 6.11
C ASN A 182 -12.46 57.16 5.49
N THR A 183 -11.64 57.78 6.34
CA THR A 183 -10.34 58.35 5.97
C THR A 183 -9.26 57.34 6.32
N PHE A 184 -8.19 57.24 5.53
CA PHE A 184 -7.06 56.32 5.77
C PHE A 184 -5.77 56.83 5.12
N SER A 185 -4.61 56.45 5.65
CA SER A 185 -3.30 56.71 5.05
C SER A 185 -3.10 55.86 3.80
N LEU A 186 -2.64 56.49 2.71
CA LEU A 186 -2.35 55.78 1.46
C LEU A 186 -1.18 54.79 1.64
N PHE A 187 -0.19 55.13 2.48
CA PHE A 187 0.95 54.26 2.75
C PHE A 187 0.58 53.08 3.63
N SER A 188 -0.11 53.33 4.74
CA SER A 188 -0.61 52.26 5.62
C SER A 188 -1.49 51.28 4.84
N ARG A 189 -2.43 51.78 4.02
CA ARG A 189 -3.30 50.94 3.19
C ARG A 189 -2.54 50.12 2.14
N ALA A 190 -1.56 50.73 1.47
CA ALA A 190 -0.70 50.03 0.51
C ALA A 190 0.08 48.90 1.19
N LEU A 191 0.67 49.17 2.36
CA LEU A 191 1.41 48.20 3.13
C LEU A 191 0.49 47.05 3.60
N SER A 192 -0.63 47.36 4.25
CA SER A 192 -1.58 46.34 4.72
C SER A 192 -2.09 45.45 3.58
N THR A 193 -2.31 46.01 2.39
CA THR A 193 -2.76 45.24 1.21
C THR A 193 -1.69 44.25 0.74
N LEU A 194 -0.44 44.70 0.66
CA LEU A 194 0.68 43.83 0.25
C LEU A 194 0.98 42.76 1.29
N VAL A 195 0.87 43.11 2.59
CA VAL A 195 1.08 42.17 3.70
C VAL A 195 -0.02 41.10 3.72
N ALA A 196 -1.28 41.47 3.47
CA ALA A 196 -2.42 40.54 3.47
C ALA A 196 -2.47 39.61 2.24
N ASP A 197 -1.85 39.98 1.12
CA ASP A 197 -1.75 39.13 -0.07
C ASP A 197 -0.70 38.03 0.15
N VAL A 198 -1.13 36.78 0.26
CA VAL A 198 -0.25 35.59 0.44
C VAL A 198 0.81 35.48 -0.67
N SER A 199 0.55 36.02 -1.85
CA SER A 199 1.43 35.98 -3.03
C SER A 199 2.27 37.24 -3.24
N GLY A 200 2.09 38.28 -2.42
CA GLY A 200 2.84 39.53 -2.52
C GLY A 200 4.33 39.43 -2.08
N PRO A 201 5.00 40.56 -1.80
CA PRO A 201 6.45 40.62 -1.62
C PRO A 201 6.98 39.86 -0.38
N SER A 202 8.13 39.19 -0.55
CA SER A 202 8.84 38.47 0.52
C SER A 202 10.10 39.20 1.00
N SER A 203 10.87 39.79 0.07
CA SER A 203 12.10 40.55 0.35
C SER A 203 11.89 42.06 0.38
N LEU A 204 12.84 42.79 0.95
CA LEU A 204 12.83 44.26 0.97
C LEU A 204 12.81 44.87 -0.45
N GLY A 205 13.50 44.24 -1.40
CA GLY A 205 13.54 44.68 -2.80
C GLY A 205 12.21 44.49 -3.55
N GLU A 206 11.51 43.38 -3.28
CA GLU A 206 10.15 43.16 -3.80
C GLU A 206 9.15 44.11 -3.14
N LEU A 207 9.31 44.34 -1.83
CA LEU A 207 8.45 45.21 -1.05
C LEU A 207 8.55 46.67 -1.51
N GLU A 208 9.73 47.18 -1.81
CA GLU A 208 9.90 48.55 -2.33
C GLU A 208 9.12 48.75 -3.63
N LYS A 209 9.25 47.81 -4.58
CA LYS A 209 8.56 47.85 -5.88
C LYS A 209 7.05 47.72 -5.70
N GLY A 210 6.61 46.78 -4.87
CA GLY A 210 5.21 46.54 -4.55
C GLY A 210 4.56 47.76 -3.91
N LEU A 211 5.20 48.34 -2.89
CA LEU A 211 4.71 49.53 -2.18
C LEU A 211 4.58 50.73 -3.12
N GLN A 212 5.59 50.98 -3.97
CA GLN A 212 5.51 52.10 -4.91
C GLN A 212 4.38 51.88 -5.93
N SER A 213 4.18 50.66 -6.42
CA SER A 213 3.10 50.34 -7.36
C SER A 213 1.72 50.51 -6.72
N ALA A 214 1.52 49.99 -5.51
CA ALA A 214 0.27 50.12 -4.77
C ALA A 214 -0.05 51.58 -4.43
N LEU A 215 0.96 52.37 -4.07
CA LEU A 215 0.81 53.81 -3.83
C LEU A 215 0.50 54.59 -5.10
N ASP A 216 1.14 54.28 -6.22
CA ASP A 216 0.86 54.93 -7.50
C ASP A 216 -0.59 54.65 -7.93
N GLN A 217 -1.10 53.44 -7.67
CA GLN A 217 -2.50 53.08 -7.89
C GLN A 217 -3.44 53.85 -6.97
N LEU A 218 -3.23 53.81 -5.65
CA LEU A 218 -4.10 54.48 -4.67
C LEU A 218 -4.08 56.01 -4.85
N THR A 219 -2.94 56.61 -5.19
CA THR A 219 -2.85 58.05 -5.49
C THR A 219 -3.61 58.42 -6.76
N ALA A 220 -3.57 57.57 -7.79
CA ALA A 220 -4.36 57.76 -9.01
C ALA A 220 -5.88 57.60 -8.77
N GLU A 221 -6.29 56.57 -8.02
CA GLU A 221 -7.68 56.28 -7.68
C GLU A 221 -8.35 57.39 -6.86
N HIS A 222 -7.59 58.03 -5.98
CA HIS A 222 -8.07 59.10 -5.09
C HIS A 222 -7.65 60.51 -5.52
N GLU A 223 -7.20 60.69 -6.76
CA GLU A 223 -6.78 61.99 -7.33
C GLU A 223 -5.78 62.77 -6.45
N CYS A 224 -4.92 62.05 -5.74
CA CYS A 224 -3.88 62.62 -4.89
C CYS A 224 -2.58 62.84 -5.68
N GLN A 225 -1.78 63.83 -5.28
CA GLN A 225 -0.43 63.97 -5.86
C GLN A 225 0.42 62.75 -5.48
N ARG A 226 1.14 62.21 -6.46
CA ARG A 226 2.04 61.06 -6.29
C ARG A 226 3.04 61.31 -5.16
N GLN A 227 3.26 60.29 -4.33
CA GLN A 227 4.29 60.26 -3.29
C GLN A 227 5.31 59.16 -3.57
N GLN A 228 6.59 59.41 -3.26
CA GLN A 228 7.66 58.46 -3.56
C GLN A 228 8.15 57.73 -2.30
N VAL A 229 8.09 56.40 -2.31
CA VAL A 229 8.66 55.54 -1.26
C VAL A 229 10.17 55.65 -1.27
N ARG A 230 10.79 55.72 -0.10
CA ARG A 230 12.25 55.73 0.04
C ARG A 230 12.70 54.65 1.01
N VAL A 231 13.50 53.71 0.51
CA VAL A 231 14.21 52.74 1.34
C VAL A 231 15.62 53.25 1.61
N ARG A 232 16.03 53.24 2.88
CA ARG A 232 17.41 53.51 3.32
C ARG A 232 17.93 52.27 4.03
N THR A 233 18.87 51.58 3.41
CA THR A 233 19.50 50.37 3.93
C THR A 233 20.99 50.40 3.62
N GLU A 234 21.80 49.79 4.48
CA GLU A 234 23.22 49.54 4.23
C GLU A 234 23.47 48.10 3.72
N SER A 235 22.40 47.30 3.61
CA SER A 235 22.41 45.88 3.22
C SER A 235 21.76 45.62 1.86
N ASP A 236 22.08 44.46 1.26
CA ASP A 236 21.44 43.99 0.03
C ASP A 236 19.93 43.74 0.24
N THR A 237 19.11 44.37 -0.60
CA THR A 237 17.64 44.36 -0.49
C THR A 237 17.02 43.02 -0.87
N ASP A 238 17.70 42.20 -1.68
CA ASP A 238 17.15 40.94 -2.17
C ASP A 238 17.39 39.77 -1.20
N THR A 239 18.35 39.92 -0.28
CA THR A 239 18.63 38.94 0.78
C THR A 239 17.92 39.24 2.11
N PHE A 240 17.46 40.48 2.29
CA PHE A 240 16.67 40.88 3.46
C PHE A 240 15.22 40.42 3.30
N THR A 241 14.86 39.32 3.97
CA THR A 241 13.48 38.81 4.07
C THR A 241 12.69 39.63 5.10
N VAL A 242 11.64 40.32 4.64
CA VAL A 242 10.77 41.14 5.49
C VAL A 242 9.50 40.39 5.88
N PHE A 243 8.96 39.54 5.00
CA PHE A 243 7.78 38.73 5.28
C PHE A 243 8.08 37.25 5.04
N PRO A 244 7.82 36.35 6.00
CA PRO A 244 8.04 34.92 5.81
C PRO A 244 7.00 34.37 4.84
N ARG A 245 7.37 34.22 3.57
CA ARG A 245 6.50 33.69 2.52
C ARG A 245 7.14 32.50 1.84
N PRO A 246 6.36 31.54 1.31
CA PRO A 246 6.90 30.53 0.42
C PRO A 246 7.48 31.27 -0.80
N GLN A 247 8.81 31.25 -0.97
CA GLN A 247 9.46 31.85 -2.13
C GLN A 247 8.83 31.28 -3.40
N SER A 248 8.12 32.11 -4.16
CA SER A 248 7.69 31.73 -5.51
C SER A 248 8.93 31.73 -6.39
N ALA A 249 9.39 30.54 -6.78
CA ALA A 249 10.54 30.39 -7.66
C ALA A 249 10.31 31.20 -8.95
N PRO A 250 11.35 31.86 -9.50
CA PRO A 250 11.22 32.61 -10.76
C PRO A 250 10.61 31.71 -11.86
N PRO A 251 9.78 32.28 -12.76
CA PRO A 251 9.16 31.51 -13.84
C PRO A 251 10.24 30.81 -14.68
N LEU A 252 10.00 29.53 -15.01
CA LEU A 252 10.92 28.71 -15.83
C LEU A 252 11.20 29.41 -17.16
N ALA A 253 12.46 29.42 -17.58
CA ALA A 253 12.79 29.87 -18.93
C ALA A 253 12.20 28.90 -19.98
N PRO A 254 11.86 29.36 -21.20
CA PRO A 254 11.36 28.48 -22.26
C PRO A 254 12.37 27.36 -22.57
N GLY A 255 11.97 26.10 -22.35
CA GLY A 255 12.81 24.92 -22.54
C GLY A 255 13.57 24.45 -21.30
N GLU A 256 13.42 25.12 -20.16
CA GLU A 256 13.98 24.68 -18.88
C GLU A 256 13.08 23.61 -18.24
N SER A 257 13.67 22.46 -17.89
CA SER A 257 12.98 21.37 -17.20
C SER A 257 12.81 21.67 -15.71
N LEU A 258 11.56 21.61 -15.24
CA LEU A 258 11.24 21.80 -13.81
C LEU A 258 12.00 20.80 -12.93
N TRP A 259 12.02 19.53 -13.33
CA TRP A 259 12.70 18.49 -12.54
C TRP A 259 14.21 18.72 -12.51
N ALA A 260 14.82 19.11 -13.64
CA ALA A 260 16.25 19.40 -13.69
C ALA A 260 16.62 20.56 -12.76
N ARG A 261 15.81 21.62 -12.74
CA ARG A 261 15.99 22.76 -11.82
C ARG A 261 15.87 22.34 -10.36
N LEU A 262 14.84 21.56 -10.02
CA LEU A 262 14.66 21.03 -8.65
C LEU A 262 15.83 20.13 -8.24
N ALA A 263 16.32 19.26 -9.13
CA ALA A 263 17.47 18.40 -8.87
C ALA A 263 18.77 19.21 -8.69
N LEU A 264 18.97 20.26 -9.47
CA LEU A 264 20.16 21.12 -9.39
C LEU A 264 20.22 21.91 -8.07
N GLN A 265 19.06 22.39 -7.61
CA GLN A 265 18.90 23.24 -6.42
C GLN A 265 18.65 22.43 -5.13
N HIS A 266 18.58 21.10 -5.21
CA HIS A 266 18.20 20.26 -4.07
C HIS A 266 19.19 20.39 -2.89
N PRO A 267 18.70 20.58 -1.64
CA PRO A 267 19.56 20.85 -0.48
C PRO A 267 20.43 19.66 -0.05
N ALA A 268 20.16 18.44 -0.54
CA ALA A 268 21.04 17.29 -0.33
C ALA A 268 22.48 17.58 -0.76
N TRP A 269 22.68 18.38 -1.82
CA TRP A 269 24.02 18.78 -2.26
C TRP A 269 24.77 19.66 -1.25
N ASN A 270 24.06 20.38 -0.37
CA ASN A 270 24.66 21.21 0.67
C ASN A 270 25.13 20.40 1.88
N GLN A 271 24.70 19.13 1.97
CA GLN A 271 25.08 18.19 3.04
C GLN A 271 26.28 17.32 2.64
N VAL A 272 26.83 17.53 1.44
CA VAL A 272 27.98 16.80 0.90
C VAL A 272 29.24 17.63 1.12
N GLU A 273 30.25 17.05 1.78
CA GLU A 273 31.57 17.66 1.88
C GLU A 273 32.26 17.69 0.50
N GLU A 274 33.13 18.67 0.24
CA GLU A 274 33.88 18.72 -1.02
C GLU A 274 34.79 17.48 -1.16
N SER A 275 34.37 16.54 -2.02
CA SER A 275 35.07 15.28 -2.24
C SER A 275 35.20 14.94 -3.74
N PRO A 276 36.19 14.10 -4.11
CA PRO A 276 36.29 13.56 -5.47
C PRO A 276 34.99 12.89 -5.91
N GLY A 277 34.56 13.14 -7.15
CA GLY A 277 33.33 12.58 -7.72
C GLY A 277 32.04 13.36 -7.41
N ALA A 278 32.03 14.32 -6.47
CA ALA A 278 30.83 15.08 -6.11
C ALA A 278 30.24 15.88 -7.28
N ARG A 279 31.10 16.61 -8.01
CA ARG A 279 30.70 17.38 -9.20
C ARG A 279 30.18 16.48 -10.32
N LEU A 280 30.89 15.38 -10.59
CA LEU A 280 30.50 14.39 -11.61
C LEU A 280 29.10 13.84 -11.32
N LEU A 281 28.87 13.39 -10.09
CA LEU A 281 27.60 12.79 -9.70
C LEU A 281 26.45 13.82 -9.75
N LYS A 282 26.70 15.05 -9.30
CA LYS A 282 25.71 16.14 -9.41
C LYS A 282 25.33 16.42 -10.86
N GLU A 283 26.30 16.61 -11.75
CA GLU A 283 26.06 16.82 -13.19
C GLU A 283 25.34 15.61 -13.83
N THR A 284 25.75 14.38 -13.46
CA THR A 284 25.12 13.14 -13.94
C THR A 284 23.66 13.04 -13.53
N VAL A 285 23.35 13.30 -12.25
CA VAL A 285 21.99 13.24 -11.70
C VAL A 285 21.09 14.31 -12.33
N VAL A 286 21.57 15.55 -12.47
CA VAL A 286 20.78 16.62 -13.09
C VAL A 286 20.42 16.28 -14.54
N ASN A 287 21.39 15.77 -15.31
CA ASN A 287 21.15 15.33 -16.69
C ASN A 287 20.23 14.11 -16.78
N LEU A 288 20.35 13.15 -15.85
CA LEU A 288 19.42 12.02 -15.76
C LEU A 288 17.99 12.52 -15.51
N VAL A 289 17.81 13.36 -14.48
CA VAL A 289 16.50 13.88 -14.09
C VAL A 289 15.86 14.72 -15.21
N ASP A 290 16.64 15.48 -15.96
CA ASP A 290 16.16 16.21 -17.13
C ASP A 290 15.55 15.27 -18.19
N ARG A 291 16.24 14.18 -18.51
CA ARG A 291 15.73 13.18 -19.46
C ARG A 291 14.57 12.37 -18.89
N LEU A 292 14.58 12.04 -17.60
CA LEU A 292 13.44 11.40 -16.93
C LEU A 292 12.18 12.27 -17.04
N HIS A 293 12.31 13.59 -16.94
CA HIS A 293 11.19 14.51 -17.12
C HIS A 293 10.64 14.45 -18.55
N ALA A 294 11.51 14.49 -19.56
CA ALA A 294 11.10 14.38 -20.95
C ALA A 294 10.41 13.04 -21.25
N GLN A 295 10.93 11.94 -20.71
CA GLN A 295 10.36 10.60 -20.88
C GLN A 295 9.02 10.46 -20.15
N SER A 296 8.91 10.91 -18.88
CA SER A 296 7.66 10.91 -18.12
C SER A 296 6.58 11.74 -18.80
N LEU A 297 6.92 12.91 -19.37
CA LEU A 297 5.97 13.70 -20.17
C LEU A 297 5.48 12.95 -21.43
N ALA A 298 6.33 12.15 -22.06
CA ALA A 298 5.95 11.34 -23.22
C ALA A 298 5.04 10.18 -22.82
N ASP A 299 5.39 9.43 -21.76
CA ASP A 299 4.60 8.30 -21.27
C ASP A 299 3.24 8.76 -20.71
N ARG A 300 3.18 9.89 -19.99
CA ARG A 300 1.92 10.46 -19.48
C ARG A 300 0.93 10.87 -20.57
N ARG A 301 1.40 11.23 -21.77
CA ARG A 301 0.50 11.46 -22.92
C ARG A 301 -0.20 10.18 -23.39
N LEU A 302 0.44 9.02 -23.22
CA LEU A 302 -0.17 7.73 -23.52
C LEU A 302 -1.14 7.29 -22.40
N LEU A 303 -0.96 7.82 -21.20
CA LEU A 303 -1.75 7.53 -20.00
C LEU A 303 -2.78 8.62 -19.68
N GLU A 304 -3.20 9.43 -20.67
CA GLU A 304 -4.12 10.56 -20.44
C GLU A 304 -5.49 10.13 -19.87
N ASP A 305 -5.89 8.88 -20.13
CA ASP A 305 -7.12 8.27 -19.65
C ASP A 305 -7.02 7.70 -18.22
N ASP A 306 -5.83 7.71 -17.60
CA ASP A 306 -5.61 7.19 -16.25
C ASP A 306 -5.94 8.24 -15.18
N PRO A 307 -7.03 8.07 -14.42
CA PRO A 307 -7.44 9.05 -13.42
C PRO A 307 -6.66 8.94 -12.10
N TRP A 308 -5.79 7.94 -11.96
CA TRP A 308 -4.98 7.73 -10.76
C TRP A 308 -3.58 8.31 -10.84
N SER A 309 -3.13 8.73 -12.03
CA SER A 309 -1.82 9.35 -12.21
C SER A 309 -1.81 10.75 -11.56
N PRO A 310 -1.09 10.95 -10.44
CA PRO A 310 -1.10 12.22 -9.73
C PRO A 310 -0.19 13.23 -10.45
N PRO A 311 -0.68 14.42 -10.83
CA PRO A 311 0.21 15.49 -11.22
C PRO A 311 1.11 15.86 -10.02
N GLY A 312 2.38 16.16 -10.30
CA GLY A 312 3.28 16.75 -9.31
C GLY A 312 3.82 15.80 -8.20
N LEU A 313 3.59 14.48 -8.24
CA LEU A 313 3.99 13.59 -7.12
C LEU A 313 5.51 13.56 -6.88
N ALA A 314 6.31 13.56 -7.95
CA ALA A 314 7.77 13.60 -7.83
C ALA A 314 8.22 14.92 -7.19
N GLU A 315 7.60 16.02 -7.59
CA GLU A 315 7.82 17.37 -7.08
C GLU A 315 7.45 17.46 -5.59
N ARG A 316 6.25 17.00 -5.19
CA ARG A 316 5.84 16.94 -3.77
C ARG A 316 6.80 16.07 -2.96
N THR A 317 7.23 14.93 -3.49
CA THR A 317 8.18 14.03 -2.80
C THR A 317 9.53 14.73 -2.59
N THR A 318 10.05 15.40 -3.61
CA THR A 318 11.31 16.18 -3.52
C THR A 318 11.16 17.36 -2.56
N GLU A 319 10.00 18.01 -2.51
CA GLU A 319 9.70 19.10 -1.58
C GLU A 319 9.70 18.60 -0.13
N ARG A 320 9.05 17.44 0.15
CA ARG A 320 9.05 16.82 1.47
C ARG A 320 10.46 16.40 1.89
N LEU A 321 11.26 15.90 0.95
CA LEU A 321 12.66 15.57 1.23
C LEU A 321 13.52 16.81 1.50
N THR A 322 13.33 17.88 0.72
CA THR A 322 13.96 19.18 0.94
C THR A 322 13.64 19.71 2.34
N TRP A 323 12.37 19.67 2.74
CA TRP A 323 11.95 20.05 4.08
C TRP A 323 12.62 19.21 5.18
N LEU A 324 12.67 17.88 5.04
CA LEU A 324 13.36 17.00 6.01
C LEU A 324 14.83 17.41 6.18
N LEU A 325 15.54 17.57 5.07
CA LEU A 325 16.98 17.87 5.07
C LEU A 325 17.31 19.29 5.56
N SER A 326 16.43 20.27 5.31
CA SER A 326 16.70 21.67 5.60
C SER A 326 16.10 22.18 6.91
N LYS A 327 15.03 21.56 7.41
CA LYS A 327 14.25 22.08 8.56
C LYS A 327 14.09 21.10 9.72
N VAL A 328 14.24 19.80 9.48
CA VAL A 328 13.99 18.77 10.51
C VAL A 328 15.30 18.20 11.03
N LEU A 329 16.15 17.71 10.13
CA LEU A 329 17.37 17.01 10.51
C LEU A 329 18.49 17.99 10.84
N ASN A 330 19.33 17.62 11.80
CA ASN A 330 20.52 18.39 12.12
C ASN A 330 21.59 18.16 11.04
N ALA A 331 21.93 19.22 10.30
CA ALA A 331 22.94 19.19 9.24
C ALA A 331 24.31 18.68 9.72
N GLU A 332 24.72 19.01 10.96
CA GLU A 332 26.00 18.56 11.53
C GLU A 332 26.03 17.05 11.80
N LYS A 333 24.87 16.44 12.08
CA LYS A 333 24.75 14.99 12.31
C LYS A 333 24.58 14.19 11.01
N LEU A 334 24.04 14.81 9.96
CA LEU A 334 23.58 14.09 8.77
C LEU A 334 24.71 13.62 7.86
N GLY A 335 25.58 14.56 7.45
CA GLY A 335 26.74 14.37 6.56
C GLY A 335 26.55 13.30 5.47
N LEU A 336 26.21 13.71 4.24
CA LEU A 336 25.92 12.79 3.14
C LEU A 336 27.15 12.51 2.27
N SER A 337 27.34 11.27 1.82
CA SER A 337 28.25 11.00 0.71
C SER A 337 27.65 11.52 -0.61
N PRO A 338 28.48 11.88 -1.62
CA PRO A 338 27.98 12.24 -2.94
C PRO A 338 27.02 11.20 -3.54
N ALA A 339 27.28 9.91 -3.31
CA ALA A 339 26.42 8.81 -3.75
C ALA A 339 25.06 8.79 -3.03
N GLU A 340 25.04 9.00 -1.71
CA GLU A 340 23.79 9.12 -0.94
C GLU A 340 22.94 10.30 -1.41
N ALA A 341 23.55 11.49 -1.55
CA ALA A 341 22.87 12.68 -2.05
C ALA A 341 22.31 12.46 -3.47
N SER A 342 23.06 11.76 -4.33
CA SER A 342 22.60 11.42 -5.68
C SER A 342 21.36 10.54 -5.69
N LEU A 343 21.28 9.52 -4.82
CA LEU A 343 20.08 8.68 -4.70
C LEU A 343 18.90 9.47 -4.15
N LEU A 344 19.12 10.28 -3.11
CA LEU A 344 18.07 11.12 -2.52
C LEU A 344 17.48 12.10 -3.56
N VAL A 345 18.30 12.65 -4.45
CA VAL A 345 17.86 13.58 -5.49
C VAL A 345 17.20 12.84 -6.67
N ALA A 346 17.78 11.75 -7.15
CA ALA A 346 17.32 11.08 -8.37
C ALA A 346 16.07 10.21 -8.16
N VAL A 347 15.96 9.52 -7.02
CA VAL A 347 14.97 8.46 -6.80
C VAL A 347 13.52 8.96 -6.83
N PRO A 348 13.14 10.13 -6.28
CA PRO A 348 11.77 10.63 -6.41
C PRO A 348 11.30 10.76 -7.87
N PHE A 349 12.18 11.27 -8.74
CA PHE A 349 11.92 11.42 -10.17
C PHE A 349 11.95 10.08 -10.91
N LEU A 350 12.94 9.24 -10.59
CA LEU A 350 13.05 7.89 -11.17
C LEU A 350 11.84 7.03 -10.82
N SER A 351 11.33 7.10 -9.59
CA SER A 351 10.15 6.36 -9.15
C SER A 351 8.90 6.75 -9.94
N SER A 352 8.67 8.06 -10.13
CA SER A 352 7.55 8.52 -10.95
C SER A 352 7.71 8.13 -12.42
N ALA A 353 8.89 8.32 -13.01
CA ALA A 353 9.14 7.97 -14.41
C ALA A 353 9.06 6.46 -14.65
N PHE A 354 9.54 5.65 -13.70
CA PHE A 354 9.45 4.19 -13.75
C PHE A 354 8.00 3.71 -13.77
N ARG A 355 7.15 4.27 -12.90
CA ARG A 355 5.71 3.95 -12.90
C ARG A 355 5.02 4.31 -14.22
N ASP A 356 5.26 5.53 -14.70
CA ASP A 356 4.69 6.00 -15.97
C ASP A 356 5.15 5.09 -17.12
N ARG A 357 6.44 4.74 -17.17
CA ARG A 357 7.02 3.91 -18.22
C ARG A 357 6.46 2.49 -18.22
N THR A 358 6.41 1.85 -17.05
CA THR A 358 5.89 0.50 -16.90
C THR A 358 4.41 0.44 -17.26
N ALA A 359 3.61 1.42 -16.82
CA ALA A 359 2.20 1.52 -17.19
C ALA A 359 2.02 1.71 -18.69
N ALA A 360 2.81 2.58 -19.32
CA ALA A 360 2.76 2.83 -20.77
C ALA A 360 3.10 1.57 -21.59
N ARG A 361 4.12 0.79 -21.18
CA ARG A 361 4.49 -0.48 -21.85
C ARG A 361 3.38 -1.52 -21.77
N ALA A 362 2.68 -1.57 -20.64
CA ALA A 362 1.62 -2.55 -20.39
C ALA A 362 0.23 -2.12 -20.93
N LEU A 363 0.08 -0.97 -21.58
CA LEU A 363 -1.21 -0.52 -22.13
C LEU A 363 -1.87 -1.52 -23.10
N HIS A 364 -1.06 -2.35 -23.75
CA HIS A 364 -1.52 -3.37 -24.68
C HIS A 364 -2.39 -4.46 -24.00
N VAL A 365 -2.38 -4.55 -22.66
CA VAL A 365 -3.28 -5.45 -21.91
C VAL A 365 -4.70 -4.91 -21.78
N GLU A 366 -5.05 -3.77 -22.39
CA GLU A 366 -6.39 -3.15 -22.36
C GLU A 366 -6.94 -2.94 -20.92
N PRO A 367 -6.37 -2.03 -20.11
CA PRO A 367 -6.68 -1.86 -18.68
C PRO A 367 -8.17 -1.72 -18.35
N THR A 368 -8.93 -1.05 -19.22
CA THR A 368 -10.36 -0.77 -19.03
C THR A 368 -11.28 -1.95 -19.34
N ARG A 369 -10.76 -3.02 -19.96
CA ARG A 369 -11.54 -4.23 -20.30
C ARG A 369 -11.36 -5.28 -19.20
N LEU A 370 -12.32 -5.35 -18.28
CA LEU A 370 -12.29 -6.28 -17.13
C LEU A 370 -12.84 -7.69 -17.43
N THR A 371 -13.36 -7.94 -18.63
CA THR A 371 -13.89 -9.25 -19.03
C THR A 371 -12.86 -10.04 -19.85
N PRO A 372 -12.85 -11.38 -19.77
CA PRO A 372 -11.93 -12.21 -20.55
C PRO A 372 -11.97 -11.95 -22.05
N ALA A 373 -10.80 -11.92 -22.69
CA ALA A 373 -10.64 -11.77 -24.14
C ALA A 373 -10.27 -13.10 -24.81
N PRO A 374 -10.97 -13.53 -25.88
CA PRO A 374 -10.62 -14.74 -26.60
C PRO A 374 -9.27 -14.56 -27.33
N GLY A 375 -8.34 -15.50 -27.14
CA GLY A 375 -7.01 -15.45 -27.77
C GLY A 375 -6.05 -14.41 -27.14
N ALA A 376 -6.24 -14.09 -25.86
CA ALA A 376 -5.40 -13.15 -25.11
C ALA A 376 -3.91 -13.54 -25.07
N SER A 377 -3.01 -12.55 -25.03
CA SER A 377 -1.59 -12.76 -24.73
C SER A 377 -1.39 -13.31 -23.31
N PRO A 378 -0.26 -13.96 -23.00
CA PRO A 378 0.04 -14.44 -21.65
C PRO A 378 -0.09 -13.35 -20.57
N GLU A 379 0.45 -12.14 -20.82
CA GLU A 379 0.33 -11.00 -19.90
C GLU A 379 -1.12 -10.57 -19.66
N ARG A 380 -1.93 -10.53 -20.74
CA ARG A 380 -3.36 -10.23 -20.63
C ARG A 380 -4.10 -11.29 -19.82
N VAL A 381 -3.76 -12.57 -19.99
CA VAL A 381 -4.31 -13.66 -19.18
C VAL A 381 -3.94 -13.47 -17.71
N GLY A 382 -2.70 -13.06 -17.42
CA GLY A 382 -2.27 -12.72 -16.07
C GLY A 382 -3.10 -11.59 -15.44
N PHE A 383 -3.35 -10.51 -16.20
CA PHE A 383 -4.22 -9.43 -15.75
C PHE A 383 -5.67 -9.92 -15.49
N GLU A 384 -6.22 -10.75 -16.37
CA GLU A 384 -7.56 -11.33 -16.20
C GLU A 384 -7.68 -12.21 -14.95
N GLN A 385 -6.65 -13.00 -14.64
CA GLN A 385 -6.58 -13.79 -13.42
C GLN A 385 -6.54 -12.89 -12.18
N PHE A 386 -5.78 -11.79 -12.23
CA PHE A 386 -5.75 -10.81 -11.15
C PHE A 386 -7.11 -10.12 -10.94
N VAL A 387 -7.79 -9.75 -12.02
CA VAL A 387 -9.16 -9.20 -11.96
C VAL A 387 -10.14 -10.23 -11.38
N ALA A 388 -10.00 -11.51 -11.74
CA ALA A 388 -10.84 -12.59 -11.22
C ALA A 388 -10.63 -12.81 -9.70
N ALA A 389 -9.38 -12.70 -9.22
CA ALA A 389 -9.07 -12.71 -7.79
C ALA A 389 -9.73 -11.53 -7.06
N ASN A 390 -9.87 -10.38 -7.73
CA ASN A 390 -10.53 -9.17 -7.22
C ASN A 390 -12.02 -9.06 -7.63
N SER A 391 -12.74 -10.18 -7.60
CA SER A 391 -14.11 -10.28 -8.14
C SER A 391 -15.12 -9.27 -7.56
N ARG A 392 -14.91 -8.78 -6.33
CA ARG A 392 -15.75 -7.74 -5.70
C ARG A 392 -15.69 -6.42 -6.49
N LEU A 393 -14.48 -5.95 -6.78
CA LEU A 393 -14.24 -4.73 -7.55
C LEU A 393 -14.68 -4.91 -9.01
N ALA A 394 -14.41 -6.07 -9.62
CA ALA A 394 -14.87 -6.38 -10.96
C ALA A 394 -16.42 -6.34 -11.09
N ARG A 395 -17.14 -6.94 -10.13
CA ARG A 395 -18.62 -6.86 -10.08
C ARG A 395 -19.11 -5.43 -9.91
N ARG A 396 -18.43 -4.62 -9.09
CA ARG A 396 -18.77 -3.21 -8.88
C ARG A 396 -18.57 -2.38 -10.15
N ALA A 397 -17.44 -2.53 -10.83
CA ALA A 397 -17.19 -1.87 -12.10
C ALA A 397 -18.29 -2.23 -13.13
N ALA A 398 -18.65 -3.51 -13.25
CA ALA A 398 -19.74 -3.95 -14.12
C ALA A 398 -21.11 -3.34 -13.73
N GLN A 399 -21.39 -3.20 -12.44
CA GLN A 399 -22.62 -2.54 -11.96
C GLN A 399 -22.61 -1.03 -12.22
N ALA A 400 -21.47 -0.36 -12.03
CA ALA A 400 -21.29 1.05 -12.31
C ALA A 400 -21.53 1.33 -13.80
N THR A 401 -20.97 0.52 -14.71
CA THR A 401 -21.23 0.59 -16.15
C THR A 401 -22.71 0.42 -16.47
N ARG A 402 -23.38 -0.60 -15.92
CA ARG A 402 -24.84 -0.80 -16.11
C ARG A 402 -25.69 0.37 -15.60
N SER A 403 -25.19 1.09 -14.61
CA SER A 403 -25.87 2.24 -14.00
C SER A 403 -25.50 3.58 -14.66
N GLY A 404 -24.73 3.57 -15.76
CA GLY A 404 -24.28 4.78 -16.45
C GLY A 404 -23.15 5.56 -15.74
N ARG A 405 -22.51 4.99 -14.72
CA ARG A 405 -21.40 5.62 -13.97
C ARG A 405 -20.05 5.18 -14.54
N THR A 406 -19.78 5.56 -15.79
CA THR A 406 -18.61 5.09 -16.56
C THR A 406 -17.28 5.54 -15.97
N GLU A 407 -17.17 6.76 -15.44
CA GLU A 407 -15.95 7.27 -14.79
C GLU A 407 -15.55 6.41 -13.58
N GLY A 408 -16.52 6.05 -12.73
CA GLY A 408 -16.25 5.18 -11.58
C GLY A 408 -15.84 3.76 -11.99
N ALA A 409 -16.40 3.23 -13.08
CA ALA A 409 -15.99 1.94 -13.63
C ALA A 409 -14.57 1.98 -14.19
N ALA A 410 -14.22 3.03 -14.94
CA ALA A 410 -12.87 3.25 -15.47
C ALA A 410 -11.85 3.43 -14.34
N GLY A 411 -12.19 4.22 -13.30
CA GLY A 411 -11.35 4.38 -12.12
C GLY A 411 -11.06 3.05 -11.42
N ILE A 412 -12.05 2.17 -11.25
CA ILE A 412 -11.82 0.83 -10.68
C ILE A 412 -10.88 0.00 -11.58
N ALA A 413 -11.05 0.07 -12.90
CA ALA A 413 -10.25 -0.70 -13.83
C ALA A 413 -8.78 -0.26 -13.84
N TRP A 414 -8.51 1.05 -13.88
CA TRP A 414 -7.17 1.61 -13.77
C TRP A 414 -6.51 1.32 -12.42
N TRP A 415 -7.26 1.37 -11.32
CA TRP A 415 -6.75 0.97 -10.02
C TRP A 415 -6.30 -0.49 -10.00
N LEU A 416 -7.12 -1.41 -10.54
CA LEU A 416 -6.77 -2.83 -10.67
C LEU A 416 -5.53 -3.03 -11.54
N PHE A 417 -5.40 -2.27 -12.62
CA PHE A 417 -4.23 -2.31 -13.51
C PHE A 417 -2.94 -1.89 -12.79
N HIS A 418 -2.94 -0.76 -12.07
CA HIS A 418 -1.76 -0.34 -11.31
C HIS A 418 -1.37 -1.33 -10.21
N HIS A 419 -2.36 -1.87 -9.48
CA HIS A 419 -2.09 -2.89 -8.46
C HIS A 419 -1.64 -4.22 -9.05
N TRP A 420 -2.08 -4.56 -10.27
CA TRP A 420 -1.56 -5.71 -11.02
C TRP A 420 -0.09 -5.47 -11.39
N LEU A 421 0.26 -4.30 -11.93
CA LEU A 421 1.64 -3.95 -12.29
C LEU A 421 2.60 -4.04 -11.10
N VAL A 422 2.20 -3.55 -9.92
CA VAL A 422 3.05 -3.64 -8.72
C VAL A 422 3.35 -5.10 -8.33
N ARG A 423 2.45 -6.04 -8.66
CA ARG A 423 2.57 -7.46 -8.29
C ARG A 423 3.13 -8.36 -9.40
N HIS A 424 2.87 -8.08 -10.67
CA HIS A 424 3.07 -9.03 -11.79
C HIS A 424 4.06 -8.55 -12.86
N GLN A 425 4.99 -7.64 -12.52
CA GLN A 425 6.07 -7.31 -13.45
C GLN A 425 7.02 -8.50 -13.61
N SER A 426 7.13 -9.02 -14.83
CA SER A 426 8.19 -9.96 -15.18
C SER A 426 9.56 -9.31 -14.92
N ALA A 427 10.57 -10.11 -14.58
CA ALA A 427 11.92 -9.58 -14.39
C ALA A 427 12.44 -8.90 -15.66
N GLU A 428 12.07 -9.42 -16.83
CA GLU A 428 12.47 -8.89 -18.14
C GLU A 428 11.84 -7.51 -18.43
N ASP A 429 10.53 -7.34 -18.25
CA ASP A 429 9.84 -6.06 -18.50
C ASP A 429 10.34 -4.94 -17.60
N ARG A 430 10.61 -5.29 -16.34
CA ARG A 430 11.21 -4.42 -15.34
C ARG A 430 12.61 -3.97 -15.76
N ASP A 431 13.45 -4.92 -16.13
CA ASP A 431 14.84 -4.65 -16.50
C ASP A 431 14.90 -3.80 -17.77
N ASP A 432 14.01 -4.05 -18.72
CA ASP A 432 13.82 -3.22 -19.92
C ASP A 432 13.41 -1.78 -19.58
N ALA A 433 12.36 -1.60 -18.77
CA ALA A 433 11.88 -0.27 -18.40
C ALA A 433 12.96 0.54 -17.67
N LEU A 434 13.69 -0.10 -16.74
CA LEU A 434 14.77 0.55 -16.02
C LEU A 434 15.99 0.80 -16.92
N ALA A 435 16.32 -0.13 -17.82
CA ALA A 435 17.40 0.05 -18.80
C ALA A 435 17.12 1.21 -19.76
N GLU A 436 15.87 1.39 -20.20
CA GLU A 436 15.45 2.53 -21.03
C GLU A 436 15.59 3.86 -20.29
N LEU A 437 15.16 3.92 -19.02
CA LEU A 437 15.27 5.13 -18.20
C LEU A 437 16.71 5.47 -17.81
N LEU A 438 17.57 4.46 -17.64
CA LEU A 438 18.98 4.61 -17.28
C LEU A 438 19.94 4.64 -18.49
N ALA A 439 19.45 4.41 -19.72
CA ALA A 439 20.26 4.48 -20.93
C ALA A 439 21.13 5.76 -21.02
N PRO A 440 20.65 6.95 -20.64
CA PRO A 440 21.46 8.16 -20.62
C PRO A 440 22.70 8.09 -19.73
N VAL A 441 22.57 7.43 -18.57
CA VAL A 441 23.68 7.25 -17.61
C VAL A 441 24.73 6.34 -18.21
N ARG A 442 24.28 5.28 -18.92
CA ARG A 442 25.16 4.34 -19.64
C ARG A 442 25.88 5.00 -20.82
N GLU A 443 25.21 5.90 -21.53
CA GLU A 443 25.77 6.66 -22.66
C GLU A 443 26.72 7.77 -22.21
N ALA A 444 26.38 8.52 -21.16
CA ALA A 444 27.23 9.56 -20.57
C ALA A 444 28.49 8.96 -19.91
N GLY A 445 28.43 7.71 -19.44
CA GLY A 445 29.53 6.94 -18.87
C GLY A 445 30.67 6.54 -19.82
N LEU A 446 30.76 7.12 -21.03
CA LEU A 446 31.87 6.88 -21.97
C LEU A 446 32.96 7.97 -21.94
N ALA A 447 32.70 9.14 -21.33
CA ALA A 447 33.70 10.18 -21.11
C ALA A 447 34.05 10.27 -19.61
N GLY A 448 35.34 10.12 -19.27
CA GLY A 448 35.81 10.05 -17.88
C GLY A 448 36.81 8.91 -17.63
N THR A 449 37.46 8.93 -16.47
CA THR A 449 38.40 7.91 -15.98
C THR A 449 37.70 6.57 -15.69
N GLN A 450 38.46 5.48 -15.56
CA GLN A 450 37.90 4.16 -15.23
C GLN A 450 37.18 4.16 -13.87
N ALA A 451 37.69 4.91 -12.89
CA ALA A 451 37.08 5.04 -11.57
C ALA A 451 35.72 5.75 -11.62
N GLU A 452 35.61 6.83 -12.41
CA GLU A 452 34.37 7.60 -12.60
C GLU A 452 33.26 6.75 -13.23
N ARG A 453 33.61 5.96 -14.26
CA ARG A 453 32.66 5.05 -14.91
C ARG A 453 32.17 3.97 -13.96
N LYS A 454 33.08 3.43 -13.14
CA LYS A 454 32.75 2.42 -12.13
C LYS A 454 31.81 2.99 -11.07
N LEU A 455 32.06 4.20 -10.57
CA LEU A 455 31.21 4.87 -9.58
C LEU A 455 29.78 5.04 -10.08
N VAL A 456 29.62 5.56 -11.30
CA VAL A 456 28.30 5.79 -11.90
C VAL A 456 27.57 4.46 -12.16
N ALA A 457 28.28 3.46 -12.70
CA ALA A 457 27.71 2.14 -12.96
C ALA A 457 27.28 1.42 -11.68
N ASP A 458 28.12 1.42 -10.64
CA ASP A 458 27.79 0.81 -9.36
C ASP A 458 26.61 1.55 -8.71
N LEU A 459 26.57 2.88 -8.73
CA LEU A 459 25.49 3.66 -8.11
C LEU A 459 24.12 3.39 -8.75
N PHE A 460 24.06 3.38 -10.08
CA PHE A 460 22.83 3.18 -10.87
C PHE A 460 22.68 1.74 -11.37
N ASP A 461 23.15 0.78 -10.57
CA ASP A 461 22.90 -0.64 -10.82
C ASP A 461 21.39 -0.94 -10.80
N GLY A 462 20.92 -1.66 -11.82
CA GLY A 462 19.49 -1.87 -12.06
C GLY A 462 18.80 -2.65 -10.95
N ASP A 463 19.41 -3.74 -10.50
CA ASP A 463 18.83 -4.60 -9.46
C ASP A 463 18.71 -3.85 -8.12
N GLN A 464 19.74 -3.07 -7.77
CA GLN A 464 19.76 -2.32 -6.52
C GLN A 464 18.79 -1.14 -6.52
N LEU A 465 18.67 -0.42 -7.64
CA LEU A 465 17.66 0.63 -7.79
C LEU A 465 16.26 0.05 -7.76
N PHE A 466 16.02 -1.06 -8.43
CA PHE A 466 14.71 -1.71 -8.40
C PHE A 466 14.31 -2.12 -6.98
N LEU A 467 15.23 -2.73 -6.22
CA LEU A 467 14.96 -3.10 -4.84
C LEU A 467 14.58 -1.87 -3.99
N LEU A 468 15.26 -0.75 -4.19
CA LEU A 468 14.92 0.53 -3.54
C LEU A 468 13.53 1.03 -3.95
N LEU A 469 13.25 1.10 -5.25
CA LEU A 469 11.97 1.56 -5.81
C LEU A 469 10.81 0.70 -5.32
N ARG A 470 10.99 -0.63 -5.30
CA ARG A 470 9.99 -1.57 -4.80
C ARG A 470 9.74 -1.39 -3.32
N GLY A 471 10.79 -1.20 -2.52
CA GLY A 471 10.63 -0.93 -1.10
C GLY A 471 9.77 0.32 -0.83
N LEU A 472 9.85 1.35 -1.69
CA LEU A 472 9.02 2.55 -1.57
C LEU A 472 7.54 2.28 -1.90
N LEU A 473 7.27 1.31 -2.78
CA LEU A 473 5.92 0.92 -3.19
C LEU A 473 5.29 -0.12 -2.23
N ALA A 474 6.10 -0.95 -1.57
CA ALA A 474 5.66 -1.98 -0.63
C ALA A 474 5.49 -1.46 0.82
N SER A 475 4.93 -2.30 1.69
CA SER A 475 4.78 -2.01 3.14
C SER A 475 6.15 -1.79 3.80
N PRO A 476 6.30 -0.83 4.74
CA PRO A 476 7.58 -0.40 5.30
C PRO A 476 8.14 -1.38 6.34
N ASP A 477 8.35 -2.64 5.96
CA ASP A 477 9.33 -3.48 6.66
C ASP A 477 10.70 -3.08 6.08
N PHE A 478 11.36 -2.15 6.78
CA PHE A 478 12.70 -1.65 6.46
C PHE A 478 13.59 -2.80 5.99
N MET A 479 14.23 -2.66 4.82
CA MET A 479 15.13 -3.67 4.27
C MET A 479 16.10 -4.22 5.34
N VAL A 480 15.77 -5.40 5.86
CA VAL A 480 16.59 -6.12 6.82
C VAL A 480 17.51 -7.02 6.00
N ASP A 481 18.65 -6.50 5.53
CA ASP A 481 19.84 -7.37 5.49
C ASP A 481 21.19 -6.72 5.12
N ARG A 482 21.25 -5.46 4.66
CA ARG A 482 22.57 -4.85 4.33
C ARG A 482 22.66 -3.38 4.74
N PRO A 483 23.44 -3.06 5.80
CA PRO A 483 23.38 -1.75 6.42
C PRO A 483 24.27 -0.72 5.67
N VAL A 484 25.43 -1.12 5.15
CA VAL A 484 26.27 -0.28 4.26
C VAL A 484 26.53 -0.97 2.93
N ARG A 485 26.28 -0.26 1.84
CA ARG A 485 26.65 -0.67 0.48
C ARG A 485 27.85 0.14 0.01
N ARG A 486 28.87 -0.52 -0.51
CA ARG A 486 30.05 0.14 -1.07
C ARG A 486 29.92 0.28 -2.59
N VAL A 487 30.24 1.45 -3.12
CA VAL A 487 30.29 1.74 -4.56
C VAL A 487 31.70 2.18 -4.96
N ALA A 488 32.07 1.92 -6.22
CA ALA A 488 33.41 2.17 -6.75
C ALA A 488 34.53 1.49 -5.93
N GLY A 489 34.25 0.30 -5.37
CA GLY A 489 35.17 -0.37 -4.45
C GLY A 489 36.57 -0.59 -5.03
N ALA A 490 37.61 -0.40 -4.23
CA ALA A 490 39.02 -0.43 -4.60
C ALA A 490 39.42 0.58 -5.70
N SER A 491 38.80 1.76 -5.72
CA SER A 491 39.19 2.90 -6.58
C SER A 491 39.38 4.19 -5.75
N GLU A 492 40.00 5.22 -6.33
CA GLU A 492 40.11 6.54 -5.67
C GLU A 492 38.76 7.25 -5.42
N LEU A 493 37.66 6.72 -5.96
CA LEU A 493 36.30 7.24 -5.79
C LEU A 493 35.41 6.35 -4.92
N GLU A 494 35.99 5.39 -4.17
CA GLU A 494 35.25 4.51 -3.26
C GLU A 494 34.39 5.31 -2.27
N GLN A 495 33.11 4.96 -2.18
CA GLN A 495 32.14 5.58 -1.27
C GLN A 495 31.27 4.52 -0.59
N ASP A 496 30.89 4.79 0.64
CA ASP A 496 29.92 4.00 1.40
C ASP A 496 28.54 4.68 1.34
N ILE A 497 27.49 3.86 1.20
CA ILE A 497 26.08 4.26 1.16
C ILE A 497 25.36 3.59 2.32
N ARG A 498 24.83 4.38 3.25
CA ARG A 498 23.93 3.92 4.32
C ARG A 498 22.55 3.66 3.72
N ALA A 499 22.36 2.46 3.17
CA ALA A 499 21.15 2.11 2.42
C ALA A 499 19.88 2.30 3.28
N GLN A 500 19.94 1.97 4.57
CA GLN A 500 18.81 2.15 5.49
C GLN A 500 18.46 3.62 5.72
N LEU A 501 19.46 4.50 5.85
CA LEU A 501 19.24 5.95 6.01
C LEU A 501 18.56 6.52 4.76
N VAL A 502 19.11 6.23 3.57
CA VAL A 502 18.56 6.70 2.29
C VAL A 502 17.13 6.18 2.11
N PHE A 503 16.89 4.89 2.38
CA PHE A 503 15.57 4.29 2.28
C PHE A 503 14.58 4.92 3.28
N ALA A 504 14.98 5.16 4.53
CA ALA A 504 14.13 5.78 5.53
C ALA A 504 13.69 7.18 5.11
N LEU A 505 14.63 8.01 4.66
CA LEU A 505 14.36 9.38 4.20
C LEU A 505 13.42 9.40 2.99
N LEU A 506 13.67 8.56 1.99
CA LEU A 506 12.82 8.43 0.83
C LEU A 506 11.42 7.93 1.20
N THR A 507 11.33 6.92 2.08
CA THR A 507 10.05 6.37 2.54
C THR A 507 9.23 7.44 3.26
N ILE A 508 9.82 8.18 4.20
CA ILE A 508 9.12 9.28 4.90
C ILE A 508 8.66 10.33 3.89
N ALA A 509 9.54 10.75 2.96
CA ALA A 509 9.20 11.77 1.96
C ALA A 509 8.05 11.32 1.05
N THR A 510 8.11 10.10 0.50
CA THR A 510 7.06 9.53 -0.36
C THR A 510 5.74 9.36 0.38
N ARG A 511 5.76 8.87 1.62
CA ARG A 511 4.54 8.71 2.44
C ARG A 511 3.95 10.06 2.86
N SER A 512 4.79 11.07 3.08
CA SER A 512 4.35 12.44 3.40
C SER A 512 3.83 13.19 2.17
N ALA A 513 4.22 12.79 0.96
CA ALA A 513 3.75 13.36 -0.31
C ALA A 513 2.37 12.81 -0.77
N ILE A 514 1.89 11.76 -0.09
CA ILE A 514 0.57 11.12 -0.22
C ILE A 514 0.28 10.70 -1.68
N ASP A 515 0.71 9.49 -2.02
CA ASP A 515 0.38 8.85 -3.30
C ASP A 515 -1.06 8.33 -3.28
N PRO A 516 -1.95 8.76 -4.21
CA PRO A 516 -3.33 8.28 -4.26
C PRO A 516 -3.46 6.78 -4.48
N LEU A 517 -2.50 6.13 -5.16
CA LEU A 517 -2.50 4.68 -5.37
C LEU A 517 -2.03 3.90 -4.12
N ALA A 518 -1.38 4.59 -3.18
CA ALA A 518 -1.00 4.02 -1.88
C ALA A 518 -2.06 4.24 -0.80
N LEU A 519 -3.09 5.06 -1.06
CA LEU A 519 -4.25 5.15 -0.18
C LEU A 519 -4.98 3.81 -0.19
N GLY A 520 -5.36 3.32 0.99
CA GLY A 520 -5.98 1.99 1.12
C GLY A 520 -7.23 1.80 0.24
N ASP A 521 -7.65 0.56 0.08
CA ASP A 521 -8.75 0.12 -0.78
C ASP A 521 -10.07 0.88 -0.57
N ILE A 522 -10.21 1.60 0.55
CA ILE A 522 -11.38 2.39 0.87
C ILE A 522 -11.71 3.43 -0.20
N VAL A 523 -10.73 4.04 -0.87
CA VAL A 523 -11.00 5.05 -1.91
C VAL A 523 -11.62 4.40 -3.15
N VAL A 524 -10.98 3.34 -3.68
CA VAL A 524 -11.53 2.59 -4.83
C VAL A 524 -12.88 1.95 -4.49
N ASP A 525 -13.09 1.61 -3.22
CA ASP A 525 -14.34 1.05 -2.74
C ASP A 525 -15.53 2.00 -2.78
N HIS A 526 -15.27 3.29 -2.89
CA HIS A 526 -16.31 4.29 -3.00
C HIS A 526 -16.38 4.89 -4.41
N LEU A 527 -15.82 4.21 -5.42
CA LEU A 527 -16.05 4.53 -6.83
C LEU A 527 -17.29 3.82 -7.39
N GLY A 528 -17.96 4.46 -8.36
CA GLY A 528 -19.05 3.84 -9.11
C GLY A 528 -20.37 3.64 -8.34
N ILE A 529 -20.50 4.24 -7.15
CA ILE A 529 -21.70 4.24 -6.32
C ILE A 529 -22.48 5.57 -6.44
N SER A 530 -23.62 5.71 -5.77
CA SER A 530 -24.46 6.92 -5.85
C SER A 530 -23.83 8.15 -5.19
N TYR A 531 -23.04 7.96 -4.13
CA TYR A 531 -22.24 8.99 -3.46
C TYR A 531 -20.75 8.69 -3.71
N ALA A 532 -20.32 8.73 -4.97
CA ALA A 532 -18.97 8.29 -5.30
C ALA A 532 -17.90 9.31 -4.89
N VAL A 533 -16.69 8.83 -4.60
CA VAL A 533 -15.48 9.66 -4.58
C VAL A 533 -15.23 10.21 -5.98
N SER A 534 -14.96 11.51 -6.08
CA SER A 534 -14.47 12.15 -7.30
C SER A 534 -12.94 12.14 -7.29
N LEU A 535 -12.32 11.48 -8.28
CA LEU A 535 -10.86 11.41 -8.38
C LEU A 535 -10.20 12.79 -8.63
N PRO A 536 -10.76 13.69 -9.45
CA PRO A 536 -10.26 15.07 -9.54
C PRO A 536 -10.29 15.84 -8.21
N ARG A 537 -11.37 15.68 -7.42
CA ARG A 537 -11.47 16.32 -6.09
C ARG A 537 -10.53 15.69 -5.07
N LEU A 538 -10.29 14.38 -5.17
CA LEU A 538 -9.26 13.71 -4.39
C LEU A 538 -7.90 14.34 -4.69
N GLN A 539 -7.53 14.49 -5.97
CA GLN A 539 -6.26 15.11 -6.36
C GLN A 539 -6.13 16.53 -5.80
N GLU A 540 -7.18 17.37 -5.93
CA GLU A 540 -7.20 18.72 -5.35
C GLU A 540 -7.00 18.71 -3.83
N THR A 541 -7.62 17.76 -3.13
CA THR A 541 -7.44 17.58 -1.67
C THR A 541 -6.00 17.23 -1.33
N LEU A 542 -5.39 16.31 -2.08
CA LEU A 542 -4.00 15.88 -1.85
C LEU A 542 -2.98 16.98 -2.17
N GLU A 543 -3.24 17.79 -3.18
CA GLU A 543 -2.39 18.94 -3.54
C GLU A 543 -2.38 20.02 -2.46
N LYS A 544 -3.52 20.26 -1.80
CA LYS A 544 -3.66 21.26 -0.72
C LYS A 544 -3.29 20.71 0.66
N ALA A 545 -3.10 19.40 0.80
CA ALA A 545 -2.80 18.77 2.08
C ALA A 545 -1.42 19.22 2.61
N THR A 546 -1.38 19.59 3.88
CA THR A 546 -0.18 20.11 4.55
C THR A 546 0.10 19.34 5.84
N TRP A 547 1.37 19.34 6.25
CA TRP A 547 1.82 18.72 7.49
C TRP A 547 2.31 19.80 8.45
N ASP A 548 1.48 20.13 9.43
CA ASP A 548 1.77 21.16 10.43
C ASP A 548 2.53 20.57 11.63
N ARG A 549 3.30 21.44 12.31
CA ARG A 549 4.07 21.05 13.49
C ARG A 549 3.27 21.31 14.76
N LEU A 550 3.11 20.27 15.57
CA LEU A 550 2.64 20.37 16.95
C LEU A 550 3.64 19.66 17.88
N GLY A 551 4.61 20.41 18.40
CA GLY A 551 5.69 19.84 19.23
C GLY A 551 6.56 18.84 18.45
N ARG A 552 6.59 17.58 18.92
CA ARG A 552 7.24 16.42 18.25
C ARG A 552 6.28 15.63 17.34
N THR A 553 5.04 16.07 17.19
CA THR A 553 4.03 15.45 16.33
C THR A 553 3.89 16.23 15.03
N ARG A 554 3.60 15.53 13.93
CA ARG A 554 3.14 16.11 12.66
C ARG A 554 1.66 15.90 12.48
N VAL A 555 0.94 16.96 12.21
CA VAL A 555 -0.52 16.95 12.07
C VAL A 555 -0.85 17.15 10.59
N LEU A 556 -1.50 16.16 9.97
CA LEU A 556 -2.01 16.27 8.62
C LEU A 556 -3.26 17.15 8.62
N ARG A 557 -3.19 18.27 7.88
CA ARG A 557 -4.31 19.17 7.64
C ARG A 557 -4.82 18.99 6.22
N ALA A 558 -6.10 18.69 6.08
CA ALA A 558 -6.77 18.59 4.79
C ALA A 558 -8.28 18.81 4.92
N GLU A 559 -8.89 19.47 3.95
CA GLU A 559 -10.35 19.59 3.83
C GLU A 559 -10.85 18.55 2.83
N CYS A 560 -11.70 17.62 3.28
CA CYS A 560 -12.17 16.51 2.47
C CYS A 560 -13.65 16.64 2.14
N GLU A 561 -14.03 16.47 0.86
CA GLU A 561 -15.46 16.45 0.48
C GLU A 561 -16.14 15.09 0.77
N HIS A 562 -15.37 14.01 0.92
CA HIS A 562 -15.89 12.65 1.04
C HIS A 562 -15.30 11.90 2.25
N PRO A 563 -16.12 11.17 3.05
CA PRO A 563 -15.66 10.48 4.26
C PRO A 563 -14.62 9.38 3.99
N ALA A 564 -14.72 8.68 2.86
CA ALA A 564 -13.71 7.68 2.46
C ALA A 564 -12.32 8.30 2.24
N VAL A 565 -12.25 9.53 1.71
CA VAL A 565 -10.97 10.25 1.53
C VAL A 565 -10.43 10.66 2.90
N GLY A 566 -11.27 11.23 3.76
CA GLY A 566 -10.89 11.56 5.13
C GLY A 566 -10.33 10.34 5.88
N LEU A 567 -11.02 9.20 5.83
CA LEU A 567 -10.56 7.97 6.47
C LEU A 567 -9.27 7.41 5.84
N ALA A 568 -9.09 7.51 4.52
CA ALA A 568 -7.84 7.13 3.87
C ALA A 568 -6.65 7.99 4.33
N LEU A 569 -6.85 9.29 4.52
CA LEU A 569 -5.83 10.20 5.05
C LEU A 569 -5.49 9.90 6.52
N HIS A 570 -6.48 9.53 7.34
CA HIS A 570 -6.23 9.06 8.71
C HIS A 570 -5.38 7.78 8.72
N GLN A 571 -5.69 6.82 7.84
CA GLN A 571 -4.88 5.61 7.68
C GLN A 571 -3.46 5.93 7.22
N GLN A 572 -3.29 6.85 6.28
CA GLN A 572 -1.98 7.29 5.81
C GLN A 572 -1.16 7.95 6.93
N ALA A 573 -1.78 8.77 7.77
CA ALA A 573 -1.11 9.37 8.92
C ALA A 573 -0.69 8.32 9.96
N ALA A 574 -1.54 7.32 10.23
CA ALA A 574 -1.20 6.20 11.12
C ALA A 574 -0.03 5.35 10.57
N VAL A 575 0.05 5.15 9.25
CA VAL A 575 1.21 4.48 8.62
C VAL A 575 2.49 5.29 8.84
N LEU A 576 2.43 6.61 8.65
CA LEU A 576 3.59 7.48 8.88
C LEU A 576 3.99 7.53 10.37
N ASP A 577 3.02 7.52 11.28
CA ASP A 577 3.24 7.44 12.73
C ASP A 577 3.98 6.16 13.14
N GLY A 578 3.58 5.03 12.56
CA GLY A 578 4.27 3.74 12.74
C GLY A 578 5.71 3.78 12.23
N ILE A 579 5.97 4.44 11.09
CA ILE A 579 7.33 4.63 10.55
C ILE A 579 8.17 5.49 11.50
N PHE A 580 7.65 6.63 11.97
CA PHE A 580 8.36 7.49 12.92
C PHE A 580 8.67 6.75 14.22
N SER A 581 7.68 6.06 14.80
CA SER A 581 7.86 5.25 16.01
C SER A 581 8.93 4.16 15.82
N SER A 582 8.93 3.47 14.67
CA SER A 582 9.92 2.45 14.37
C SER A 582 11.33 3.03 14.22
N ILE A 583 11.49 4.21 13.63
CA ILE A 583 12.79 4.85 13.46
C ILE A 583 13.29 5.39 14.80
N ASP A 584 12.43 6.02 15.61
CA ASP A 584 12.78 6.57 16.93
C ASP A 584 13.36 5.47 17.84
N ILE A 585 12.75 4.28 17.85
CA ILE A 585 13.25 3.12 18.61
C ILE A 585 14.63 2.66 18.10
N ARG A 586 14.81 2.58 16.78
CA ARG A 586 16.02 2.01 16.17
C ARG A 586 17.19 2.98 16.15
N ALA A 587 16.94 4.26 15.93
CA ALA A 587 17.96 5.32 15.89
C ALA A 587 18.78 5.38 17.19
N ALA A 588 18.17 5.02 18.33
CA ALA A 588 18.85 4.94 19.62
C ALA A 588 19.88 3.79 19.71
N THR A 589 19.74 2.74 18.91
CA THR A 589 20.60 1.53 18.95
C THR A 589 21.47 1.34 17.71
N GLU A 590 21.07 1.90 16.58
CA GLU A 590 21.71 1.68 15.28
C GLU A 590 22.42 2.95 14.80
N GLN A 591 23.76 2.91 14.77
CA GLN A 591 24.59 4.08 14.44
C GLN A 591 24.29 4.70 13.06
N GLN A 592 23.78 3.93 12.10
CA GLN A 592 23.45 4.44 10.75
C GLN A 592 22.20 5.30 10.71
N LEU A 593 21.29 5.11 11.68
CA LEU A 593 20.05 5.86 11.82
C LEU A 593 20.18 6.98 12.85
N ALA A 594 21.33 7.13 13.51
CA ALA A 594 21.60 8.21 14.46
C ALA A 594 21.30 9.62 13.89
N PRO A 595 21.51 9.93 12.59
CA PRO A 595 21.07 11.22 12.03
C PRO A 595 19.57 11.48 12.11
N LEU A 596 18.75 10.45 12.30
CA LEU A 596 17.29 10.51 12.30
C LEU A 596 16.68 10.71 13.70
N GLU A 597 17.49 10.83 14.77
CA GLU A 597 17.00 11.11 16.14
C GLU A 597 16.14 12.39 16.23
N ASP A 598 16.39 13.35 15.34
CA ASP A 598 15.70 14.65 15.30
C ASP A 598 14.38 14.60 14.51
N LEU A 599 13.99 13.43 13.98
CA LEU A 599 12.69 13.26 13.33
C LEU A 599 11.51 13.48 14.32
N PRO A 600 10.32 13.81 13.79
CA PRO A 600 9.09 13.75 14.57
C PRO A 600 8.92 12.35 15.18
N ALA A 601 8.41 12.29 16.40
CA ALA A 601 8.10 11.02 17.06
C ALA A 601 6.76 10.45 16.58
N HIS A 602 5.83 11.34 16.21
CA HIS A 602 4.46 10.96 15.90
C HIS A 602 3.88 11.68 14.68
N ALA A 603 2.88 11.07 14.07
CA ALA A 603 2.02 11.68 13.05
C ALA A 603 0.54 11.45 13.39
N THR A 604 -0.30 12.44 13.11
CA THR A 604 -1.76 12.35 13.31
C THR A 604 -2.51 13.04 12.16
N ALA A 605 -3.80 12.77 12.05
CA ALA A 605 -4.71 13.37 11.07
C ALA A 605 -5.86 14.14 11.75
N ASP A 606 -5.65 14.62 12.98
CA ASP A 606 -6.69 15.31 13.77
C ASP A 606 -7.24 16.59 13.10
N GLU A 607 -6.51 17.18 12.15
CA GLU A 607 -6.95 18.33 11.35
C GLU A 607 -7.37 17.96 9.91
N VAL A 608 -7.66 16.67 9.67
CA VAL A 608 -8.39 16.24 8.48
C VAL A 608 -9.88 16.42 8.74
N VAL A 609 -10.45 17.48 8.18
CA VAL A 609 -11.81 17.92 8.47
C VAL A 609 -12.74 17.78 7.26
N PRO A 610 -14.06 17.64 7.46
CA PRO A 610 -15.02 17.70 6.36
C PRO A 610 -15.04 19.11 5.74
N ALA A 611 -14.94 19.18 4.41
CA ALA A 611 -15.12 20.41 3.66
C ALA A 611 -16.53 21.01 3.88
N LEU A 612 -16.67 22.31 3.69
CA LEU A 612 -17.94 23.01 3.81
C LEU A 612 -18.60 23.19 2.44
N ASN A 613 -19.90 22.97 2.36
CA ASN A 613 -20.70 23.28 1.17
C ASN A 613 -20.94 24.80 1.04
N ALA A 614 -21.57 25.22 -0.05
CA ALA A 614 -21.87 26.64 -0.32
C ALA A 614 -22.76 27.32 0.74
N GLN A 615 -23.42 26.54 1.61
CA GLN A 615 -24.26 27.00 2.72
C GLN A 615 -23.52 26.96 4.07
N GLY A 616 -22.20 26.67 4.08
CA GLY A 616 -21.39 26.58 5.30
C GLY A 616 -21.63 25.32 6.12
N GLN A 617 -22.30 24.30 5.57
CA GLN A 617 -22.55 23.03 6.25
C GLN A 617 -21.48 22.01 5.87
N ARG A 618 -21.11 21.14 6.81
CA ARG A 618 -20.15 20.06 6.56
C ARG A 618 -20.70 19.09 5.49
N MET A 619 -19.86 18.72 4.52
CA MET A 619 -20.19 17.77 3.45
C MET A 619 -20.52 16.37 3.97
N TYR A 620 -19.98 16.00 5.14
CA TYR A 620 -20.34 14.79 5.89
C TYR A 620 -20.14 15.02 7.40
N GLU A 621 -20.83 14.24 8.24
CA GLU A 621 -20.80 14.42 9.70
C GLU A 621 -19.58 13.78 10.37
N SER A 622 -19.22 12.56 9.98
CA SER A 622 -18.15 11.78 10.61
C SER A 622 -17.60 10.71 9.67
N THR A 623 -16.32 10.37 9.85
CA THR A 623 -15.64 9.21 9.24
C THR A 623 -15.85 7.90 10.02
N ASP A 624 -16.45 7.97 11.22
CA ASP A 624 -16.62 6.83 12.14
C ASP A 624 -17.83 5.94 11.84
N LEU A 625 -18.73 6.41 10.97
CA LEU A 625 -20.00 5.78 10.63
C LEU A 625 -19.80 4.69 9.57
N ARG A 626 -19.30 3.53 10.00
CA ARG A 626 -19.21 2.31 9.18
C ARG A 626 -19.84 1.14 9.92
N PHE A 627 -20.30 0.14 9.17
CA PHE A 627 -20.61 -1.16 9.77
C PHE A 627 -19.34 -1.69 10.42
N ARG A 628 -19.31 -1.67 11.75
CA ARG A 628 -18.26 -2.32 12.52
C ARG A 628 -18.72 -3.73 12.74
N LEU A 629 -17.82 -4.62 12.37
CA LEU A 629 -17.90 -6.01 12.72
C LEU A 629 -17.76 -6.11 14.25
N ALA A 630 -18.71 -6.77 14.91
CA ALA A 630 -18.55 -7.11 16.32
C ALA A 630 -17.67 -8.35 16.38
N ASP A 631 -16.40 -8.17 16.75
CA ASP A 631 -15.39 -9.24 16.73
C ASP A 631 -15.90 -10.50 17.43
N ASP A 632 -16.52 -10.36 18.60
CA ASP A 632 -17.14 -11.47 19.35
C ASP A 632 -18.24 -12.18 18.56
N ARG A 633 -19.12 -11.44 17.86
CA ARG A 633 -20.22 -12.02 17.08
C ARG A 633 -19.74 -12.66 15.78
N ILE A 634 -18.66 -12.16 15.19
CA ILE A 634 -18.07 -12.78 14.00
C ILE A 634 -17.28 -14.00 14.37
N GLN A 635 -16.58 -13.99 15.49
CA GLN A 635 -16.01 -15.20 16.06
C GLN A 635 -17.12 -16.22 16.32
N GLU A 636 -18.25 -15.86 16.94
CA GLU A 636 -19.39 -16.77 17.11
C GLU A 636 -20.03 -17.23 15.78
N LEU A 637 -20.14 -16.37 14.77
CA LEU A 637 -20.70 -16.73 13.45
C LEU A 637 -19.75 -17.65 12.67
N LEU A 638 -18.44 -17.36 12.69
CA LEU A 638 -17.40 -18.17 12.07
C LEU A 638 -17.11 -19.45 12.87
N MET A 639 -17.30 -19.48 14.19
CA MET A 639 -17.06 -20.67 15.02
C MET A 639 -18.35 -21.42 15.36
N GLY A 640 -19.51 -20.89 14.95
CA GLY A 640 -20.82 -21.45 15.19
C GLY A 640 -21.30 -22.39 14.09
N GLU A 641 -22.45 -23.02 14.34
CA GLU A 641 -23.02 -24.07 13.48
C GLU A 641 -23.37 -23.60 12.04
N GLU A 642 -23.45 -22.29 11.77
CA GLU A 642 -23.93 -21.76 10.48
C GLU A 642 -22.86 -21.61 9.38
N LEU A 643 -21.58 -21.34 9.70
CA LEU A 643 -20.50 -21.20 8.71
C LEU A 643 -19.45 -22.32 8.78
N TYR A 644 -19.14 -22.80 9.98
CA TYR A 644 -18.15 -23.86 10.22
C TYR A 644 -18.71 -24.96 11.14
N GLY A 645 -19.95 -25.39 10.92
CA GLY A 645 -20.61 -26.36 11.79
C GLY A 645 -19.98 -27.77 11.85
N ASP A 646 -18.84 -28.03 11.19
CA ASP A 646 -18.15 -29.33 11.25
C ASP A 646 -16.71 -29.20 11.77
N PRO A 647 -16.42 -29.70 12.99
CA PRO A 647 -15.07 -29.84 13.55
C PRO A 647 -14.05 -30.50 12.60
N ALA A 648 -14.52 -31.31 11.65
CA ALA A 648 -13.70 -31.95 10.63
C ALA A 648 -12.92 -30.94 9.76
N LEU A 649 -13.45 -29.72 9.61
CA LEU A 649 -12.80 -28.71 8.79
C LEU A 649 -11.46 -28.25 9.39
N ALA A 650 -11.33 -28.21 10.72
CA ALA A 650 -10.08 -27.82 11.38
C ALA A 650 -8.90 -28.71 10.98
N ILE A 651 -9.10 -30.03 10.99
CA ILE A 651 -8.08 -31.01 10.60
C ILE A 651 -7.80 -30.93 9.09
N ARG A 652 -8.84 -30.71 8.28
CA ARG A 652 -8.67 -30.51 6.83
C ARG A 652 -7.81 -29.29 6.52
N GLU A 653 -8.10 -28.15 7.15
CA GLU A 653 -7.35 -26.90 6.94
C GLU A 653 -5.93 -26.98 7.55
N LEU A 654 -5.71 -27.73 8.64
CA LEU A 654 -4.36 -28.07 9.12
C LEU A 654 -3.56 -28.82 8.05
N TYR A 655 -4.14 -29.88 7.47
CA TYR A 655 -3.47 -30.66 6.43
C TYR A 655 -3.19 -29.84 5.18
N GLN A 656 -4.16 -29.03 4.72
CA GLN A 656 -3.98 -28.19 3.53
C GLN A 656 -2.89 -27.12 3.74
N ASN A 657 -2.80 -26.54 4.95
CA ASN A 657 -1.73 -25.59 5.27
C ASN A 657 -0.35 -26.26 5.29
N ALA A 658 -0.25 -27.47 5.85
CA ALA A 658 0.97 -28.28 5.81
C ALA A 658 1.35 -28.68 4.38
N LEU A 659 0.36 -29.06 3.55
CA LEU A 659 0.55 -29.37 2.14
C LEU A 659 1.07 -28.16 1.35
N ASP A 660 0.47 -26.98 1.54
CA ASP A 660 0.91 -25.74 0.90
C ASP A 660 2.35 -25.37 1.33
N ALA A 661 2.68 -25.55 2.61
CA ALA A 661 4.03 -25.30 3.12
C ALA A 661 5.08 -26.23 2.49
N CYS A 662 4.75 -27.52 2.33
CA CYS A 662 5.62 -28.49 1.65
C CYS A 662 5.73 -28.19 0.16
N ARG A 663 4.62 -27.92 -0.54
CA ARG A 663 4.64 -27.55 -1.97
C ARG A 663 5.48 -26.30 -2.23
N TYR A 664 5.35 -25.28 -1.38
CA TYR A 664 6.20 -24.09 -1.45
C TYR A 664 7.68 -24.49 -1.34
N ARG A 665 8.08 -25.21 -0.29
CA ARG A 665 9.48 -25.63 -0.13
C ARG A 665 9.97 -26.49 -1.29
N GLY A 666 9.11 -27.34 -1.84
CA GLY A 666 9.40 -28.13 -3.04
C GLY A 666 9.75 -27.25 -4.24
N ALA A 667 8.91 -26.24 -4.52
CA ALA A 667 9.17 -25.28 -5.59
C ALA A 667 10.48 -24.50 -5.37
N ARG A 668 10.73 -23.98 -4.15
CA ARG A 668 12.01 -23.30 -3.84
C ARG A 668 13.21 -24.22 -4.04
N THR A 669 13.12 -25.46 -3.56
CA THR A 669 14.20 -26.44 -3.67
C THR A 669 14.46 -26.80 -5.14
N ALA A 670 13.42 -26.91 -5.97
CA ALA A 670 13.55 -27.14 -7.41
C ALA A 670 14.26 -25.96 -8.09
N TYR A 671 13.86 -24.73 -7.78
CA TYR A 671 14.49 -23.52 -8.28
C TYR A 671 15.99 -23.42 -7.90
N LEU A 672 16.32 -23.65 -6.62
CA LEU A 672 17.71 -23.63 -6.17
C LEU A 672 18.57 -24.70 -6.86
N ARG A 673 18.01 -25.90 -7.11
CA ARG A 673 18.72 -26.94 -7.88
C ARG A 673 18.94 -26.57 -9.33
N ALA A 674 18.03 -25.80 -9.93
CA ALA A 674 18.16 -25.33 -11.31
C ALA A 674 19.19 -24.20 -11.43
N THR A 675 19.26 -23.31 -10.44
CA THR A 675 20.03 -22.05 -10.52
C THR A 675 21.37 -22.07 -9.79
N ASP A 676 21.54 -22.91 -8.77
CA ASP A 676 22.79 -23.07 -8.03
C ASP A 676 23.35 -24.50 -8.18
N PRO A 677 24.34 -24.72 -9.05
CA PRO A 677 25.01 -26.01 -9.21
C PRO A 677 25.69 -26.54 -7.94
N GLY A 678 25.96 -25.68 -6.94
CA GLY A 678 26.52 -26.04 -5.64
C GLY A 678 25.49 -26.48 -4.61
N PHE A 679 24.19 -26.32 -4.88
CA PHE A 679 23.14 -26.66 -3.93
C PHE A 679 22.96 -28.17 -3.79
N THR A 680 23.30 -28.70 -2.61
CA THR A 680 23.22 -30.15 -2.29
C THR A 680 22.08 -30.49 -1.32
N GLY A 681 21.15 -29.56 -1.09
CA GLY A 681 20.02 -29.72 -0.19
C GLY A 681 19.16 -30.93 -0.56
N ARG A 682 19.27 -32.00 0.23
CA ARG A 682 18.36 -33.14 0.18
C ARG A 682 17.15 -32.80 1.05
N TRP A 683 15.98 -32.89 0.44
CA TRP A 683 14.71 -32.67 1.11
C TRP A 683 13.66 -33.59 0.48
N GLU A 684 12.93 -34.27 1.35
CA GLU A 684 11.75 -35.07 1.02
C GLU A 684 10.62 -34.55 1.91
N GLY A 685 9.53 -34.10 1.29
CA GLY A 685 8.41 -33.53 2.01
C GLY A 685 7.72 -34.57 2.89
N SER A 686 7.38 -34.17 4.11
CA SER A 686 6.67 -35.01 5.07
C SER A 686 5.72 -34.18 5.93
N ILE A 687 4.58 -34.80 6.26
CA ILE A 687 3.55 -34.25 7.14
C ILE A 687 3.17 -35.33 8.14
N SER A 688 3.09 -35.00 9.43
CA SER A 688 2.71 -35.95 10.46
C SER A 688 1.62 -35.38 11.37
N PHE A 689 0.63 -36.21 11.69
CA PHE A 689 -0.42 -35.92 12.64
C PHE A 689 -0.29 -36.82 13.85
N THR A 690 -0.21 -36.22 15.04
CA THR A 690 -0.17 -36.93 16.32
C THR A 690 -1.29 -36.45 17.22
N GLN A 691 -2.13 -37.36 17.69
CA GLN A 691 -3.15 -37.08 18.69
C GLN A 691 -2.80 -37.82 19.99
N GLY A 692 -2.76 -37.09 21.11
CA GLY A 692 -2.23 -37.62 22.37
C GLY A 692 -2.51 -36.72 23.58
N TYR A 693 -1.89 -37.08 24.71
CA TYR A 693 -1.88 -36.28 25.93
C TYR A 693 -0.48 -35.73 26.18
N ASP A 694 -0.38 -34.44 26.48
CA ASP A 694 0.84 -33.79 26.97
C ASP A 694 0.53 -33.07 28.28
N ASP A 695 1.26 -33.39 29.34
CA ASP A 695 1.03 -32.91 30.71
C ASP A 695 -0.46 -32.93 31.16
N GLY A 696 -1.17 -34.01 30.79
CA GLY A 696 -2.59 -34.19 31.10
C GLY A 696 -3.57 -33.42 30.22
N ARG A 697 -3.11 -32.62 29.25
CA ARG A 697 -3.93 -31.94 28.24
C ARG A 697 -3.98 -32.75 26.96
N ALA A 698 -5.18 -32.95 26.42
CA ALA A 698 -5.34 -33.60 25.12
C ALA A 698 -4.95 -32.63 23.99
N TYR A 699 -4.25 -33.11 22.97
CA TYR A 699 -3.82 -32.31 21.84
C TYR A 699 -3.92 -33.05 20.49
N ILE A 700 -4.01 -32.27 19.41
CA ILE A 700 -3.72 -32.70 18.04
C ILE A 700 -2.56 -31.85 17.55
N GLU A 701 -1.49 -32.48 17.08
CA GLU A 701 -0.32 -31.82 16.52
C GLU A 701 -0.15 -32.21 15.06
N CYS A 702 0.00 -31.20 14.20
CA CYS A 702 0.39 -31.34 12.81
C CYS A 702 1.81 -30.78 12.64
N VAL A 703 2.74 -31.60 12.17
CA VAL A 703 4.12 -31.19 11.89
C VAL A 703 4.41 -31.39 10.40
N ASP A 704 4.82 -30.32 9.73
CA ASP A 704 5.37 -30.33 8.39
C ASP A 704 6.84 -29.93 8.39
N ASN A 705 7.60 -30.48 7.45
CA ASN A 705 8.96 -30.03 7.14
C ASN A 705 8.97 -29.10 5.91
N GLY A 706 7.93 -28.27 5.75
CA GLY A 706 7.76 -27.35 4.65
C GLY A 706 8.59 -26.07 4.80
N ILE A 707 8.12 -24.99 4.19
CA ILE A 707 8.86 -23.72 4.08
C ILE A 707 8.95 -22.95 5.41
N GLY A 708 8.04 -23.20 6.36
CA GLY A 708 7.93 -22.47 7.62
C GLY A 708 7.50 -21.01 7.48
N MET A 709 7.35 -20.32 8.61
CA MET A 709 6.89 -18.92 8.72
C MET A 709 7.92 -18.08 9.49
N GLY A 710 8.14 -16.83 9.07
CA GLY A 710 8.93 -15.84 9.79
C GLY A 710 8.05 -14.90 10.62
N LYS A 711 8.67 -13.91 11.27
CA LYS A 711 7.95 -12.92 12.09
C LYS A 711 6.92 -12.14 11.28
N ARG A 712 7.22 -11.87 10.00
CA ARG A 712 6.34 -11.15 9.09
C ARG A 712 5.12 -11.99 8.72
N GLU A 713 5.30 -13.23 8.27
CA GLU A 713 4.19 -14.13 7.94
C GLU A 713 3.28 -14.34 9.15
N LEU A 714 3.85 -14.44 10.35
CA LEU A 714 3.09 -14.52 11.60
C LEU A 714 2.24 -13.26 11.88
N ARG A 715 2.77 -12.07 11.57
CA ARG A 715 2.11 -10.78 11.84
C ARG A 715 1.14 -10.34 10.74
N GLU A 716 1.42 -10.64 9.48
CA GLU A 716 0.65 -10.11 8.35
C GLU A 716 -0.35 -11.10 7.78
N VAL A 717 -0.08 -12.40 7.90
CA VAL A 717 -0.89 -13.46 7.29
C VAL A 717 -1.53 -14.35 8.36
N PHE A 718 -0.75 -14.83 9.31
CA PHE A 718 -1.24 -15.77 10.33
C PHE A 718 -2.18 -15.09 11.34
N SER A 719 -1.92 -13.81 11.70
CA SER A 719 -2.75 -13.06 12.65
C SER A 719 -3.91 -12.28 12.04
N HIS A 720 -4.01 -12.21 10.70
CA HIS A 720 -5.03 -11.43 10.01
C HIS A 720 -6.01 -12.35 9.26
N ALA A 721 -7.23 -12.45 9.77
CA ALA A 721 -8.30 -13.18 9.09
C ALA A 721 -8.60 -12.53 7.72
N GLY A 722 -8.42 -13.28 6.64
CA GLY A 722 -8.69 -12.85 5.26
C GLY A 722 -7.45 -12.59 4.40
N MET A 723 -6.25 -12.54 5.00
CA MET A 723 -4.98 -12.38 4.26
C MET A 723 -4.37 -13.75 3.91
N ARG A 724 -3.79 -13.89 2.72
CA ARG A 724 -3.09 -15.12 2.29
C ARG A 724 -1.60 -14.85 2.18
N PHE A 725 -0.78 -15.88 2.39
CA PHE A 725 0.66 -15.76 2.12
C PHE A 725 0.92 -15.47 0.63
N ALA A 726 0.01 -15.93 -0.25
CA ALA A 726 0.06 -15.67 -1.67
C ALA A 726 -0.12 -14.18 -2.04
N ASP A 727 -0.64 -13.37 -1.10
CA ASP A 727 -0.81 -11.93 -1.28
C ASP A 727 0.45 -11.14 -0.86
N LEU A 728 1.47 -11.79 -0.30
CA LEU A 728 2.72 -11.14 0.10
C LEU A 728 3.60 -10.81 -1.12
N PRO A 729 4.16 -9.59 -1.21
CA PRO A 729 5.00 -9.20 -2.34
C PRO A 729 6.21 -10.11 -2.58
N GLU A 730 6.91 -10.59 -1.54
CA GLU A 730 8.10 -11.46 -1.73
C GLU A 730 7.74 -12.79 -2.36
N TYR A 731 6.54 -13.31 -2.05
CA TYR A 731 6.04 -14.52 -2.64
C TYR A 731 5.77 -14.35 -4.14
N THR A 732 5.17 -13.24 -4.55
CA THR A 732 4.90 -12.99 -5.97
C THR A 732 6.18 -12.82 -6.80
N GLU A 733 7.20 -12.16 -6.25
CA GLU A 733 8.51 -12.09 -6.92
C GLU A 733 9.19 -13.44 -7.05
N GLU A 734 9.08 -14.24 -6.00
CA GLU A 734 9.68 -15.54 -6.02
C GLU A 734 8.99 -16.45 -7.04
N LEU A 735 7.67 -16.39 -7.16
CA LEU A 735 6.95 -17.00 -8.27
C LEU A 735 7.46 -16.50 -9.63
N ALA A 736 7.64 -15.19 -9.81
CA ALA A 736 8.16 -14.65 -11.07
C ALA A 736 9.57 -15.18 -11.40
N ARG A 737 10.44 -15.34 -10.39
CA ARG A 737 11.75 -16.00 -10.57
C ARG A 737 11.63 -17.49 -10.87
N TRP A 738 10.66 -18.17 -10.28
CA TRP A 738 10.43 -19.59 -10.54
C TRP A 738 9.88 -19.84 -11.94
N GLU A 739 9.05 -18.94 -12.46
CA GLU A 739 8.51 -18.99 -13.81
C GLU A 739 9.62 -18.96 -14.88
N THR A 740 10.70 -18.19 -14.68
CA THR A 740 11.84 -18.18 -15.63
C THR A 740 12.53 -19.55 -15.74
N GLU A 741 12.39 -20.40 -14.71
CA GLU A 741 12.93 -21.76 -14.65
C GLU A 741 11.85 -22.84 -14.82
N ASN A 742 10.65 -22.48 -15.27
CA ASN A 742 9.48 -23.38 -15.43
C ASN A 742 9.08 -24.13 -14.14
N VAL A 743 9.26 -23.50 -12.98
CA VAL A 743 8.81 -24.05 -11.70
C VAL A 743 7.43 -23.47 -11.36
N GLU A 744 6.39 -24.29 -11.46
CA GLU A 744 5.01 -23.90 -11.14
C GLU A 744 4.68 -24.13 -9.65
N PHE A 745 3.97 -23.19 -9.03
CA PHE A 745 3.40 -23.38 -7.69
C PHE A 745 1.98 -22.80 -7.60
N HIS A 746 1.04 -23.63 -7.15
CA HIS A 746 -0.36 -23.27 -6.99
C HIS A 746 -0.81 -23.51 -5.53
N PRO A 747 -1.05 -22.46 -4.74
CA PRO A 747 -1.47 -22.60 -3.35
C PRO A 747 -2.95 -23.02 -3.24
N ASN A 748 -3.26 -23.88 -2.26
CA ASN A 748 -4.63 -24.34 -2.00
C ASN A 748 -5.45 -23.35 -1.15
N SER A 749 -4.79 -22.51 -0.35
CA SER A 749 -5.44 -21.52 0.52
C SER A 749 -6.13 -20.41 -0.28
N ARG A 750 -7.46 -20.28 -0.13
CA ARG A 750 -8.30 -19.35 -0.93
C ARG A 750 -8.85 -18.15 -0.16
N PHE A 751 -9.08 -18.30 1.15
CA PHE A 751 -9.86 -17.34 1.93
C PHE A 751 -9.10 -16.67 3.10
N GLY A 752 -7.90 -17.13 3.47
CA GLY A 752 -7.11 -16.52 4.55
C GLY A 752 -7.71 -16.62 5.97
N ILE A 753 -8.70 -17.50 6.17
CA ILE A 753 -9.44 -17.67 7.44
C ILE A 753 -9.16 -19.03 8.11
N GLY A 754 -8.30 -19.87 7.52
CA GLY A 754 -8.10 -21.26 7.93
C GLY A 754 -7.65 -21.44 9.37
N VAL A 755 -6.88 -20.50 9.94
CA VAL A 755 -6.42 -20.57 11.34
C VAL A 755 -7.58 -20.46 12.34
N LEU A 756 -8.64 -19.70 12.01
CA LEU A 756 -9.79 -19.55 12.90
C LEU A 756 -10.55 -20.88 13.07
N SER A 757 -10.50 -21.76 12.07
CA SER A 757 -11.11 -23.09 12.13
C SER A 757 -10.52 -23.95 13.26
N TYR A 758 -9.29 -23.69 13.69
CA TYR A 758 -8.62 -24.45 14.76
C TYR A 758 -9.32 -24.26 16.11
N PHE A 759 -9.84 -23.05 16.38
CA PHE A 759 -10.53 -22.72 17.62
C PHE A 759 -11.92 -23.35 17.75
N MET A 760 -12.39 -24.06 16.71
CA MET A 760 -13.58 -24.91 16.82
C MET A 760 -13.35 -26.14 17.71
N ILE A 761 -12.13 -26.67 17.72
CA ILE A 761 -11.77 -27.88 18.47
C ILE A 761 -10.79 -27.62 19.63
N ALA A 762 -10.14 -26.45 19.64
CA ALA A 762 -9.14 -26.08 20.63
C ALA A 762 -9.42 -24.73 21.29
N ASP A 763 -8.96 -24.57 22.53
CA ASP A 763 -9.00 -23.29 23.25
C ASP A 763 -7.70 -22.51 23.10
N ASP A 764 -6.58 -23.24 23.11
CA ASP A 764 -5.25 -22.69 22.91
C ASP A 764 -4.56 -23.43 21.77
N LEU A 765 -3.68 -22.71 21.06
CA LEU A 765 -2.79 -23.33 20.10
C LEU A 765 -1.36 -22.81 20.26
N GLN A 766 -0.42 -23.69 19.94
CA GLN A 766 1.00 -23.41 19.94
C GLN A 766 1.56 -23.69 18.55
N VAL A 767 2.29 -22.73 18.01
CA VAL A 767 2.98 -22.84 16.73
C VAL A 767 4.47 -22.77 16.97
N THR A 768 5.20 -23.78 16.54
CA THR A 768 6.67 -23.73 16.45
C THR A 768 7.04 -23.72 14.98
N THR A 769 7.80 -22.73 14.52
CA THR A 769 8.06 -22.57 13.09
C THR A 769 9.47 -22.05 12.81
N CYS A 770 10.06 -22.48 11.70
CA CYS A 770 11.34 -22.01 11.20
C CYS A 770 11.25 -21.78 9.70
N ARG A 771 11.36 -20.52 9.28
CA ARG A 771 11.34 -20.12 7.88
C ARG A 771 12.63 -20.56 7.17
N LEU A 772 12.50 -21.18 6.01
CA LEU A 772 13.62 -21.34 5.07
C LEU A 772 13.83 -19.99 4.35
N ASP A 773 15.06 -19.51 4.28
CA ASP A 773 15.40 -18.30 3.51
C ASP A 773 15.46 -18.59 1.99
N PRO A 774 15.53 -17.57 1.13
CA PRO A 774 15.64 -17.74 -0.32
C PRO A 774 16.86 -18.55 -0.76
N GLU A 775 17.95 -18.54 0.01
CA GLU A 775 19.19 -19.27 -0.24
C GLU A 775 19.13 -20.74 0.21
N GLY A 776 18.05 -21.15 0.88
CA GLY A 776 17.84 -22.52 1.33
C GLY A 776 18.40 -22.84 2.72
N HIS A 777 18.68 -21.83 3.55
CA HIS A 777 19.10 -22.01 4.94
C HIS A 777 17.93 -21.81 5.93
N PRO A 778 17.89 -22.58 7.03
CA PRO A 778 16.93 -22.36 8.12
C PRO A 778 17.22 -21.06 8.88
N GLY A 779 16.18 -20.24 9.06
CA GLY A 779 16.18 -19.00 9.83
C GLY A 779 16.02 -19.20 11.35
N PRO A 780 15.59 -18.16 12.08
CA PRO A 780 15.31 -18.28 13.52
C PRO A 780 14.13 -19.22 13.79
N LEU A 781 14.21 -19.96 14.90
CA LEU A 781 13.12 -20.78 15.41
C LEU A 781 12.22 -19.91 16.29
N LEU A 782 10.96 -19.81 15.89
CA LEU A 782 9.94 -19.02 16.56
C LEU A 782 8.94 -19.96 17.25
N ARG A 783 8.54 -19.59 18.46
CA ARG A 783 7.42 -20.19 19.18
C ARG A 783 6.33 -19.12 19.35
N VAL A 784 5.10 -19.48 19.04
CA VAL A 784 3.93 -18.62 19.16
C VAL A 784 2.88 -19.34 19.99
N ASP A 785 2.46 -18.73 21.08
CA ASP A 785 1.35 -19.24 21.91
C ASP A 785 0.13 -18.30 21.71
N ILE A 786 -1.04 -18.87 21.43
CA ILE A 786 -2.28 -18.13 21.12
C ILE A 786 -3.44 -18.71 21.93
N ALA A 787 -4.03 -17.89 22.79
CA ALA A 787 -5.10 -18.26 23.72
C ALA A 787 -6.49 -17.82 23.20
N GLY A 788 -6.83 -18.23 21.99
CA GLY A 788 -8.12 -17.94 21.35
C GLY A 788 -8.05 -16.94 20.19
N PRO A 789 -9.14 -16.80 19.40
CA PRO A 789 -9.18 -16.02 18.16
C PRO A 789 -9.11 -14.49 18.35
N GLY A 790 -9.40 -13.99 19.56
CA GLY A 790 -9.29 -12.56 19.93
C GLY A 790 -8.10 -12.24 20.84
N ALA A 791 -7.27 -13.23 21.18
CA ALA A 791 -6.15 -13.05 22.09
C ALA A 791 -4.91 -12.51 21.38
N LEU A 792 -4.04 -11.83 22.14
CA LEU A 792 -2.74 -11.40 21.66
C LEU A 792 -1.84 -12.61 21.39
N PHE A 793 -1.02 -12.52 20.34
CA PHE A 793 -0.08 -13.57 19.97
C PHE A 793 1.19 -13.36 20.78
N HIS A 794 1.60 -14.37 21.55
CA HIS A 794 2.85 -14.32 22.29
C HIS A 794 3.97 -14.97 21.47
N ILE A 795 4.76 -14.14 20.75
CA ILE A 795 5.83 -14.59 19.86
C ILE A 795 7.17 -14.54 20.58
N GLN A 796 7.88 -15.66 20.63
CA GLN A 796 9.20 -15.81 21.22
C GLN A 796 10.19 -16.37 20.20
N GLU A 797 11.36 -15.77 20.10
CA GLU A 797 12.49 -16.35 19.38
C GLU A 797 13.28 -17.24 20.34
N ILE A 798 13.29 -18.55 20.07
CA ILE A 798 13.84 -19.57 20.97
C ILE A 798 15.20 -20.12 20.51
N GLY A 799 15.77 -19.56 19.45
CA GLY A 799 17.12 -19.86 18.96
C GLY A 799 17.20 -19.98 17.44
N ARG A 800 18.30 -20.54 16.94
CA ARG A 800 18.47 -20.84 15.50
C ARG A 800 17.82 -22.17 15.15
N GLY A 801 17.00 -22.20 14.10
CA GLY A 801 16.43 -23.42 13.57
C GLY A 801 17.49 -24.33 12.97
N ARG A 802 17.33 -25.65 13.13
CA ARG A 802 18.17 -26.65 12.47
C ARG A 802 17.61 -27.09 11.12
N GLU A 803 16.29 -27.08 11.01
CA GLU A 803 15.54 -27.42 9.81
C GLU A 803 14.34 -26.48 9.71
N ALA A 804 13.94 -26.18 8.48
CA ALA A 804 12.72 -25.42 8.22
C ALA A 804 11.47 -26.31 8.33
N GLY A 805 10.35 -25.71 8.71
CA GLY A 805 9.06 -26.39 8.90
C GLY A 805 8.16 -25.68 9.90
N THR A 806 6.97 -26.24 10.10
CA THR A 806 6.00 -25.76 11.09
C THR A 806 5.41 -26.93 11.86
N ALA A 807 5.30 -26.77 13.18
CA ALA A 807 4.50 -27.62 14.06
C ALA A 807 3.36 -26.77 14.63
N VAL A 808 2.12 -27.17 14.36
CA VAL A 808 0.91 -26.56 14.93
C VAL A 808 0.30 -27.57 15.90
N ARG A 809 0.31 -27.24 17.19
CA ARG A 809 -0.30 -28.02 18.25
C ARG A 809 -1.57 -27.35 18.74
N LEU A 810 -2.69 -28.05 18.63
CA LEU A 810 -4.01 -27.64 19.06
C LEU A 810 -4.33 -28.31 20.40
N TYR A 811 -4.52 -27.55 21.48
CA TYR A 811 -4.94 -28.11 22.77
C TYR A 811 -6.46 -28.21 22.81
N LEU A 812 -6.97 -29.45 22.81
CA LEU A 812 -8.39 -29.74 22.62
C LEU A 812 -9.24 -29.25 23.79
N ARG A 813 -10.36 -28.59 23.47
CA ARG A 813 -11.35 -28.11 24.46
C ARG A 813 -12.02 -29.26 25.19
N ASP A 814 -12.54 -30.22 24.43
CA ASP A 814 -13.17 -31.43 24.95
C ASP A 814 -12.69 -32.66 24.15
N PRO A 815 -11.83 -33.50 24.73
CA PRO A 815 -11.34 -34.71 24.07
C PRO A 815 -12.44 -35.75 23.80
N ALA A 816 -13.59 -35.70 24.48
CA ALA A 816 -14.68 -36.64 24.28
C ALA A 816 -15.47 -36.36 22.98
N THR A 817 -15.52 -35.10 22.55
CA THR A 817 -16.22 -34.67 21.34
C THR A 817 -15.28 -34.33 20.17
N ALA A 818 -13.98 -34.27 20.42
CA ALA A 818 -12.99 -33.94 19.40
C ALA A 818 -12.94 -35.03 18.30
N PRO A 819 -12.87 -34.63 17.02
CA PRO A 819 -12.70 -35.59 15.93
C PRO A 819 -11.33 -36.29 16.02
N SER A 820 -11.27 -37.57 15.61
CA SER A 820 -9.99 -38.27 15.44
C SER A 820 -9.34 -37.82 14.14
N ALA A 821 -8.16 -37.20 14.22
CA ALA A 821 -7.40 -36.76 13.05
C ALA A 821 -7.05 -37.95 12.14
N LYS A 822 -6.68 -39.08 12.75
CA LYS A 822 -6.37 -40.33 12.06
C LYS A 822 -7.55 -40.85 11.24
N ASP A 823 -8.75 -40.95 11.83
CA ASP A 823 -9.93 -41.44 11.11
C ASP A 823 -10.41 -40.46 10.03
N LEU A 824 -10.33 -39.16 10.29
CA LEU A 824 -10.74 -38.16 9.31
C LEU A 824 -9.83 -38.18 8.08
N LEU A 825 -8.50 -38.22 8.26
CA LEU A 825 -7.56 -38.35 7.16
C LEU A 825 -7.75 -39.68 6.43
N ARG A 826 -8.00 -40.79 7.14
CA ARG A 826 -8.35 -42.10 6.54
C ARG A 826 -9.51 -42.00 5.54
N ARG A 827 -10.53 -41.20 5.86
CA ARG A 827 -11.73 -41.02 5.04
C ARG A 827 -11.55 -40.02 3.91
N LEU A 828 -10.87 -38.91 4.17
CA LEU A 828 -10.83 -37.76 3.27
C LEU A 828 -9.57 -37.69 2.42
N LEU A 829 -8.41 -38.14 2.90
CA LEU A 829 -7.14 -38.12 2.17
C LEU A 829 -6.95 -39.41 1.39
N TRP A 830 -7.24 -39.34 0.09
CA TRP A 830 -7.18 -40.51 -0.79
C TRP A 830 -5.82 -40.62 -1.47
N ILE A 831 -5.20 -39.48 -1.78
CA ILE A 831 -3.88 -39.40 -2.41
C ILE A 831 -3.11 -38.29 -1.70
N ALA A 832 -1.84 -38.50 -1.39
CA ALA A 832 -1.00 -37.47 -0.79
C ALA A 832 0.15 -37.14 -1.73
N ASP A 833 0.51 -35.86 -1.88
CA ASP A 833 1.68 -35.44 -2.66
C ASP A 833 3.00 -35.74 -1.94
N TYR A 834 2.94 -35.86 -0.62
CA TYR A 834 4.07 -36.07 0.27
C TYR A 834 3.80 -37.24 1.20
N HIS A 835 4.84 -37.69 1.91
CA HIS A 835 4.69 -38.73 2.91
C HIS A 835 3.84 -38.20 4.07
N VAL A 836 2.72 -38.86 4.37
CA VAL A 836 1.83 -38.47 5.47
C VAL A 836 1.74 -39.60 6.48
N THR A 837 1.85 -39.29 7.77
CA THR A 837 1.55 -40.23 8.86
C THR A 837 0.49 -39.67 9.78
N ALA A 838 -0.37 -40.54 10.32
CA ALA A 838 -1.35 -40.16 11.33
C ALA A 838 -1.41 -41.21 12.45
N GLU A 839 -1.20 -40.76 13.69
CA GLU A 839 -1.22 -41.58 14.89
C GLU A 839 -2.21 -41.02 15.93
N ASP A 840 -2.91 -41.92 16.63
CA ASP A 840 -3.88 -41.57 17.67
C ASP A 840 -3.60 -42.41 18.92
N THR A 841 -2.68 -41.91 19.74
CA THR A 841 -2.21 -42.56 20.98
C THR A 841 -3.26 -42.53 22.10
N MET A 842 -4.30 -41.70 21.96
CA MET A 842 -5.43 -41.63 22.90
C MET A 842 -6.21 -42.94 22.94
N THR A 843 -6.21 -43.69 21.82
CA THR A 843 -6.91 -44.97 21.68
C THR A 843 -6.15 -46.17 22.28
N GLY A 844 -4.94 -45.96 22.80
CA GLY A 844 -4.10 -46.94 23.48
C GLY A 844 -2.67 -47.00 22.95
N PRO A 845 -1.71 -47.59 23.71
CA PRO A 845 -0.31 -47.66 23.34
C PRO A 845 0.00 -48.58 22.14
N ASP A 846 -0.96 -49.41 21.72
CA ASP A 846 -0.85 -50.31 20.56
C ASP A 846 -1.49 -49.73 19.28
N ALA A 847 -1.81 -48.42 19.26
CA ALA A 847 -2.47 -47.79 18.12
C ALA A 847 -1.55 -47.76 16.89
N THR A 848 -1.86 -48.57 15.87
CA THR A 848 -1.09 -48.58 14.62
C THR A 848 -1.23 -47.22 13.89
N PRO A 849 -0.11 -46.59 13.49
CA PRO A 849 -0.15 -45.39 12.66
C PRO A 849 -0.63 -45.73 11.24
N LEU A 850 -1.35 -44.80 10.61
CA LEU A 850 -1.68 -44.88 9.19
C LEU A 850 -0.64 -44.09 8.40
N THR A 851 -0.22 -44.63 7.26
CA THR A 851 0.78 -44.02 6.38
C THR A 851 0.23 -43.89 4.96
N TRP A 852 0.40 -42.72 4.37
CA TRP A 852 0.16 -42.45 2.96
C TRP A 852 1.50 -42.21 2.28
N LEU A 853 1.77 -43.00 1.24
CA LEU A 853 2.93 -42.79 0.38
C LEU A 853 2.62 -41.71 -0.66
N PRO A 854 3.62 -40.89 -1.06
CA PRO A 854 3.46 -39.91 -2.12
C PRO A 854 2.88 -40.54 -3.39
N GLU A 855 1.91 -39.88 -4.00
CA GLU A 855 1.36 -40.19 -5.33
C GLU A 855 0.72 -41.59 -5.45
N VAL A 856 0.39 -42.23 -4.32
CA VAL A 856 -0.27 -43.54 -4.27
C VAL A 856 -1.71 -43.40 -3.77
N LEU A 857 -2.65 -44.06 -4.45
CA LEU A 857 -4.02 -44.19 -3.95
C LEU A 857 -4.02 -45.00 -2.65
N SER A 858 -4.46 -44.37 -1.57
CA SER A 858 -4.48 -44.93 -0.22
C SER A 858 -5.27 -46.24 -0.16
N GLU A 859 -4.69 -47.25 0.49
CA GLU A 859 -5.36 -48.53 0.79
C GLU A 859 -6.60 -48.34 1.69
N PHE A 860 -6.65 -47.23 2.43
CA PHE A 860 -7.74 -46.90 3.34
C PHE A 860 -8.85 -46.08 2.70
N ALA A 861 -8.66 -45.59 1.47
CA ALA A 861 -9.65 -44.79 0.76
C ALA A 861 -10.99 -45.53 0.67
N PRO A 862 -12.12 -44.90 1.08
CA PRO A 862 -13.44 -45.52 1.18
C PRO A 862 -14.10 -45.70 -0.20
N LEU A 863 -13.43 -46.46 -1.07
CA LEU A 863 -13.97 -46.89 -2.36
C LEU A 863 -15.27 -47.68 -2.17
N GLY A 864 -16.21 -47.44 -3.09
CA GLY A 864 -17.56 -48.02 -3.06
C GLY A 864 -18.58 -47.22 -2.24
N VAL A 865 -18.20 -46.08 -1.66
CA VAL A 865 -19.09 -45.21 -0.87
C VAL A 865 -19.45 -43.95 -1.66
N GLU A 866 -20.71 -43.52 -1.59
CA GLU A 866 -21.16 -42.28 -2.24
C GLU A 866 -20.76 -41.01 -1.47
N ASP A 867 -20.66 -41.10 -0.14
CA ASP A 867 -20.23 -40.02 0.74
C ASP A 867 -19.10 -40.46 1.69
N ALA A 868 -17.87 -40.09 1.33
CA ALA A 868 -16.69 -40.36 2.15
C ALA A 868 -16.64 -39.52 3.44
N SER A 869 -17.45 -38.46 3.56
CA SER A 869 -17.48 -37.61 4.77
C SER A 869 -18.28 -38.23 5.92
N ALA A 870 -19.06 -39.28 5.65
CA ALA A 870 -19.81 -39.99 6.68
C ALA A 870 -18.87 -40.67 7.70
N PRO A 871 -19.17 -40.66 9.02
CA PRO A 871 -18.35 -41.33 10.03
C PRO A 871 -18.22 -42.85 9.82
N THR A 872 -19.22 -43.48 9.19
CA THR A 872 -19.23 -44.91 8.88
C THR A 872 -18.55 -45.25 7.56
N ALA A 873 -17.97 -44.26 6.85
CA ALA A 873 -17.34 -44.50 5.56
C ALA A 873 -16.10 -45.39 5.71
N ALA A 874 -16.20 -46.57 5.12
CA ALA A 874 -15.14 -47.56 5.03
C ALA A 874 -15.12 -48.13 3.61
N ARG A 875 -13.95 -48.61 3.19
CA ARG A 875 -13.79 -49.30 1.91
C ARG A 875 -14.72 -50.52 1.89
N HIS A 876 -15.57 -50.62 0.87
CA HIS A 876 -16.49 -51.75 0.71
C HIS A 876 -15.85 -52.86 -0.12
N GLY A 877 -15.56 -54.00 0.51
CA GLY A 877 -14.92 -55.14 -0.14
C GLY A 877 -13.46 -54.87 -0.55
N ALA A 878 -12.91 -55.72 -1.43
CA ALA A 878 -11.66 -55.47 -2.14
C ALA A 878 -12.00 -54.96 -3.55
N PRO A 879 -12.37 -53.69 -3.73
CA PRO A 879 -12.60 -53.14 -5.05
C PRO A 879 -11.30 -53.27 -5.84
N LEU A 880 -11.40 -53.89 -7.02
CA LEU A 880 -10.26 -54.03 -7.93
C LEU A 880 -9.94 -52.64 -8.44
N VAL A 881 -8.69 -52.22 -8.25
CA VAL A 881 -8.14 -50.98 -8.77
C VAL A 881 -7.06 -51.35 -9.76
N ALA A 882 -7.18 -50.92 -11.01
CA ALA A 882 -6.11 -51.08 -11.99
C ALA A 882 -5.11 -49.93 -11.83
N ALA A 883 -3.81 -50.25 -11.88
CA ALA A 883 -2.76 -49.26 -11.91
C ALA A 883 -2.79 -48.52 -13.25
N THR A 884 -2.86 -47.20 -13.19
CA THR A 884 -2.78 -46.29 -14.33
C THR A 884 -1.34 -45.86 -14.56
N ARG A 885 -1.10 -45.20 -15.69
CA ARG A 885 0.24 -44.72 -16.05
C ARG A 885 0.62 -43.43 -15.31
N GLN A 886 -0.35 -42.77 -14.67
CA GLN A 886 -0.19 -41.49 -14.00
C GLN A 886 -0.80 -41.52 -12.60
N PRO A 887 -0.14 -40.92 -11.60
CA PRO A 887 -0.64 -40.84 -10.22
C PRO A 887 -1.74 -39.79 -10.04
N THR A 888 -2.64 -39.67 -11.01
CA THR A 888 -3.73 -38.69 -11.02
C THR A 888 -5.06 -39.33 -11.36
N THR A 889 -5.08 -40.54 -11.91
CA THR A 889 -6.30 -41.25 -12.32
C THR A 889 -6.18 -42.69 -11.88
N TRP A 890 -7.25 -43.34 -11.43
CA TRP A 890 -7.28 -44.77 -11.16
C TRP A 890 -8.63 -45.34 -11.61
N TRP A 891 -8.61 -46.52 -12.22
CA TRP A 891 -9.85 -47.23 -12.54
C TRP A 891 -10.26 -48.11 -11.37
N CYS A 892 -11.55 -48.10 -11.03
CA CYS A 892 -12.10 -48.93 -9.97
C CYS A 892 -13.40 -49.61 -10.39
N ASN A 893 -13.68 -50.77 -9.83
CA ASN A 893 -14.88 -51.56 -10.17
C ASN A 893 -16.19 -51.07 -9.50
N GLY A 894 -16.17 -49.92 -8.82
CA GLY A 894 -17.31 -49.38 -8.07
C GLY A 894 -17.33 -47.85 -8.02
N MET A 895 -17.93 -47.28 -6.97
CA MET A 895 -17.90 -45.83 -6.75
C MET A 895 -16.50 -45.36 -6.35
N GLY A 896 -15.91 -44.51 -7.20
CA GLY A 896 -14.72 -43.72 -6.91
C GLY A 896 -15.08 -42.25 -6.64
N ALA A 897 -14.18 -41.33 -6.98
CA ALA A 897 -14.32 -39.92 -6.65
C ALA A 897 -13.57 -39.01 -7.62
N VAL A 898 -14.09 -37.79 -7.82
CA VAL A 898 -13.24 -36.67 -8.21
C VAL A 898 -12.70 -36.04 -6.92
N LEU A 899 -11.39 -35.83 -6.86
CA LEU A 899 -10.67 -35.30 -5.72
C LEU A 899 -10.14 -33.89 -6.02
N ALA A 900 -9.94 -33.11 -4.96
CA ALA A 900 -9.28 -31.82 -5.00
C ALA A 900 -7.98 -31.93 -4.20
N ASP A 901 -6.83 -31.91 -4.87
CA ASP A 901 -5.51 -32.03 -4.24
C ASP A 901 -5.41 -33.26 -3.32
N GLY A 902 -5.91 -34.39 -3.83
CA GLY A 902 -5.90 -35.68 -3.15
C GLY A 902 -6.97 -35.87 -2.08
N LEU A 903 -7.74 -34.81 -1.76
CA LEU A 903 -8.81 -34.84 -0.77
C LEU A 903 -10.19 -35.03 -1.42
N TRP A 904 -11.05 -35.79 -0.75
CA TRP A 904 -12.48 -35.87 -1.07
C TRP A 904 -13.12 -34.47 -1.10
N CYS A 905 -13.93 -34.19 -2.13
CA CYS A 905 -14.53 -32.87 -2.34
C CYS A 905 -16.06 -32.92 -2.61
N GLY A 906 -16.70 -34.04 -2.27
CA GLY A 906 -18.15 -34.22 -2.42
C GLY A 906 -18.60 -34.61 -3.83
N LEU A 907 -17.70 -35.16 -4.65
CA LEU A 907 -17.97 -35.58 -6.02
C LEU A 907 -17.74 -37.09 -6.18
N PRO A 908 -18.76 -37.94 -5.93
CA PRO A 908 -18.66 -39.36 -6.26
C PRO A 908 -18.55 -39.53 -7.79
N SER A 909 -17.76 -40.51 -8.21
CA SER A 909 -17.54 -40.81 -9.63
C SER A 909 -17.46 -42.31 -9.85
N PHE A 910 -18.49 -42.91 -10.45
CA PHE A 910 -18.46 -44.35 -10.73
C PHE A 910 -17.35 -44.70 -11.70
N GLY A 911 -16.64 -45.80 -11.42
CA GLY A 911 -15.66 -46.39 -12.32
C GLY A 911 -14.26 -45.82 -12.20
N ALA A 912 -14.07 -44.64 -11.60
CA ALA A 912 -12.75 -44.01 -11.54
C ALA A 912 -12.55 -43.09 -10.33
N VAL A 913 -11.29 -42.98 -9.92
CA VAL A 913 -10.78 -41.91 -9.05
C VAL A 913 -9.97 -40.96 -9.90
N VAL A 914 -10.26 -39.66 -9.84
CA VAL A 914 -9.56 -38.62 -10.61
C VAL A 914 -9.16 -37.48 -9.68
N ASN A 915 -7.87 -37.21 -9.59
CA ASN A 915 -7.34 -36.12 -8.79
C ASN A 915 -7.15 -34.86 -9.64
N LEU A 916 -7.85 -33.79 -9.28
CA LEU A 916 -7.70 -32.48 -9.90
C LEU A 916 -6.84 -31.58 -9.02
N THR A 917 -5.82 -30.99 -9.63
CA THR A 917 -4.81 -30.14 -8.96
C THR A 917 -4.54 -28.86 -9.77
N GLY A 918 -3.90 -27.88 -9.12
CA GLY A 918 -3.44 -26.65 -9.77
C GLY A 918 -4.54 -25.88 -10.48
N ARG A 919 -4.32 -25.49 -11.74
CA ARG A 919 -5.29 -24.72 -12.55
C ARG A 919 -6.64 -25.42 -12.78
N HIS A 920 -6.70 -26.74 -12.63
CA HIS A 920 -7.93 -27.52 -12.77
C HIS A 920 -8.59 -27.86 -11.43
N ALA A 921 -8.06 -27.37 -10.31
CA ALA A 921 -8.58 -27.63 -8.97
C ALA A 921 -10.06 -27.19 -8.84
N PRO A 922 -10.93 -28.03 -8.23
CA PRO A 922 -12.35 -27.71 -8.05
C PRO A 922 -12.61 -26.46 -7.21
N GLN A 923 -13.70 -25.76 -7.51
CA GLN A 923 -14.25 -24.70 -6.66
C GLN A 923 -15.17 -25.30 -5.61
N LEU A 924 -14.81 -25.15 -4.33
CA LEU A 924 -15.55 -25.73 -3.20
C LEU A 924 -16.31 -24.67 -2.41
N THR A 925 -17.34 -25.11 -1.68
CA THR A 925 -17.97 -24.35 -0.60
C THR A 925 -16.98 -24.06 0.53
N VAL A 926 -17.32 -23.11 1.41
CA VAL A 926 -16.47 -22.72 2.56
C VAL A 926 -16.22 -23.93 3.49
N ASP A 927 -17.25 -24.75 3.73
CA ASP A 927 -17.17 -25.99 4.51
C ASP A 927 -16.41 -27.15 3.81
N ARG A 928 -15.95 -26.95 2.57
CA ARG A 928 -15.23 -27.92 1.72
C ARG A 928 -15.96 -29.24 1.47
N LYS A 929 -17.25 -29.34 1.79
CA LYS A 929 -18.04 -30.56 1.60
C LYS A 929 -18.61 -30.71 0.21
N ARG A 930 -18.82 -29.59 -0.50
CA ARG A 930 -19.49 -29.58 -1.80
C ARG A 930 -18.66 -28.86 -2.85
N CYS A 931 -18.62 -29.44 -4.03
CA CYS A 931 -18.11 -28.76 -5.21
C CYS A 931 -19.17 -27.87 -5.87
N ILE A 932 -18.82 -26.60 -6.11
CA ILE A 932 -19.61 -25.59 -6.81
C ILE A 932 -19.33 -25.63 -8.32
N GLY A 933 -18.07 -25.87 -8.71
CA GLY A 933 -17.68 -25.93 -10.13
C GLY A 933 -16.36 -26.67 -10.33
N TRP A 934 -16.24 -27.41 -11.44
CA TRP A 934 -15.05 -28.21 -11.78
C TRP A 934 -14.94 -28.44 -13.29
N ASP A 935 -13.73 -28.73 -13.77
CA ASP A 935 -13.42 -28.91 -15.20
C ASP A 935 -13.79 -30.33 -15.68
N ARG A 936 -15.05 -30.49 -16.08
CA ARG A 936 -15.59 -31.77 -16.57
C ARG A 936 -14.90 -32.26 -17.83
N ASP A 937 -14.56 -31.35 -18.73
CA ASP A 937 -13.93 -31.70 -20.00
C ASP A 937 -12.49 -32.21 -19.77
N HIS A 938 -11.77 -31.63 -18.81
CA HIS A 938 -10.45 -32.12 -18.42
C HIS A 938 -10.50 -33.52 -17.82
N VAL A 939 -11.44 -33.78 -16.90
CA VAL A 939 -11.62 -35.14 -16.36
C VAL A 939 -11.94 -36.14 -17.45
N GLN A 940 -12.83 -35.80 -18.40
CA GLN A 940 -13.10 -36.67 -19.53
C GLN A 940 -11.84 -36.92 -20.36
N ARG A 941 -11.01 -35.91 -20.63
CA ARG A 941 -9.72 -36.10 -21.31
C ARG A 941 -8.79 -37.05 -20.54
N MET A 942 -8.64 -36.88 -19.23
CA MET A 942 -7.81 -37.76 -18.39
C MET A 942 -8.27 -39.22 -18.46
N LEU A 943 -9.59 -39.44 -18.34
CA LEU A 943 -10.17 -40.79 -18.47
C LEU A 943 -9.93 -41.39 -19.85
N HIS A 944 -10.03 -40.60 -20.93
CA HIS A 944 -9.73 -41.10 -22.28
C HIS A 944 -8.25 -41.45 -22.46
N THR A 945 -7.33 -40.69 -21.87
CA THR A 945 -5.88 -40.96 -21.92
C THR A 945 -5.52 -42.26 -21.21
N GLU A 946 -6.23 -42.61 -20.13
CA GLU A 946 -5.94 -43.79 -19.33
C GLU A 946 -6.75 -45.05 -19.73
N ILE A 947 -7.44 -45.05 -20.87
CA ILE A 947 -8.18 -46.23 -21.37
C ILE A 947 -7.25 -47.43 -21.53
N ASP A 948 -6.04 -47.25 -22.03
CA ASP A 948 -5.09 -48.35 -22.25
C ASP A 948 -4.75 -49.10 -20.94
N ALA A 949 -4.78 -48.41 -19.79
CA ALA A 949 -4.49 -49.01 -18.50
C ALA A 949 -5.55 -50.05 -18.09
N LEU A 950 -6.80 -49.89 -18.54
CA LEU A 950 -7.88 -50.88 -18.31
C LEU A 950 -7.64 -52.19 -19.06
N LEU A 951 -6.87 -52.16 -20.15
CA LEU A 951 -6.74 -53.27 -21.09
C LEU A 951 -5.54 -54.20 -20.78
N VAL A 952 -4.70 -53.82 -19.81
CA VAL A 952 -3.56 -54.63 -19.37
C VAL A 952 -4.07 -55.98 -18.85
N ALA A 953 -3.34 -57.06 -19.14
CA ALA A 953 -3.78 -58.44 -18.87
C ALA A 953 -4.15 -58.74 -17.40
N ASP A 954 -3.59 -57.97 -16.45
CA ASP A 954 -3.85 -58.11 -15.01
C ASP A 954 -5.02 -57.22 -14.50
N SER A 955 -5.64 -56.42 -15.38
CA SER A 955 -6.77 -55.55 -15.03
C SER A 955 -8.08 -56.34 -15.00
N GLU A 956 -8.58 -56.66 -13.81
CA GLU A 956 -9.87 -57.36 -13.63
C GLU A 956 -11.10 -56.42 -13.60
N VAL A 957 -10.89 -55.10 -13.78
CA VAL A 957 -11.93 -54.06 -13.66
C VAL A 957 -12.89 -54.10 -14.86
N LEU A 958 -12.35 -54.26 -16.07
CA LEU A 958 -13.13 -54.11 -17.29
C LEU A 958 -13.95 -55.38 -17.57
N ARG A 959 -15.25 -55.31 -17.29
CA ARG A 959 -16.23 -56.36 -17.62
C ARG A 959 -17.49 -55.75 -18.24
N PRO A 960 -18.26 -56.48 -19.07
CA PRO A 960 -19.48 -55.95 -19.69
C PRO A 960 -20.49 -55.32 -18.69
N PRO A 961 -20.77 -55.91 -17.50
CA PRO A 961 -21.66 -55.27 -16.51
C PRO A 961 -21.12 -53.95 -15.96
N TRP A 962 -19.81 -53.86 -15.76
CA TRP A 962 -19.15 -52.64 -15.31
C TRP A 962 -19.22 -51.56 -16.40
N LEU A 963 -18.95 -51.92 -17.66
CA LEU A 963 -18.98 -50.99 -18.79
C LEU A 963 -20.39 -50.43 -19.02
N ALA A 964 -21.43 -51.24 -18.83
CA ALA A 964 -22.82 -50.78 -18.88
C ALA A 964 -23.12 -49.77 -17.78
N THR A 965 -22.73 -50.06 -16.53
CA THR A 965 -22.91 -49.14 -15.40
C THR A 965 -22.12 -47.84 -15.61
N LEU A 966 -20.90 -47.94 -16.16
CA LEU A 966 -20.09 -46.78 -16.53
C LEU A 966 -20.76 -45.93 -17.62
N ALA A 967 -21.38 -46.55 -18.62
CA ALA A 967 -22.07 -45.83 -19.69
C ALA A 967 -23.23 -44.97 -19.16
N GLU A 968 -23.97 -45.50 -18.17
CA GLU A 968 -25.04 -44.76 -17.49
C GLU A 968 -24.51 -43.63 -16.61
N ALA A 969 -23.40 -43.86 -15.88
CA ALA A 969 -22.86 -42.92 -14.92
C ALA A 969 -21.99 -41.81 -15.54
N GLN A 970 -21.13 -42.15 -16.51
CA GLN A 970 -20.11 -41.26 -17.11
C GLN A 970 -20.45 -40.86 -18.56
N GLY A 971 -21.48 -41.48 -19.14
CA GLY A 971 -21.94 -41.22 -20.50
C GLY A 971 -21.37 -42.18 -21.56
N TYR A 972 -22.17 -42.40 -22.60
CA TYR A 972 -21.91 -43.39 -23.64
C TYR A 972 -20.63 -43.15 -24.47
N ARG A 973 -20.16 -41.91 -24.61
CA ARG A 973 -18.96 -41.62 -25.43
C ARG A 973 -17.69 -42.26 -24.87
N LEU A 974 -17.49 -42.19 -23.55
CA LEU A 974 -16.35 -42.81 -22.90
C LEU A 974 -16.46 -44.34 -22.96
N ALA A 975 -17.66 -44.89 -22.71
CA ALA A 975 -17.90 -46.32 -22.80
C ALA A 975 -17.65 -46.88 -24.22
N ASP A 976 -18.09 -46.16 -25.26
CA ASP A 976 -17.82 -46.52 -26.66
C ASP A 976 -16.32 -46.49 -26.98
N ALA A 977 -15.58 -45.52 -26.44
CA ALA A 977 -14.13 -45.43 -26.61
C ALA A 977 -13.43 -46.63 -25.95
N ILE A 978 -13.83 -46.98 -24.73
CA ILE A 978 -13.32 -48.17 -24.01
C ILE A 978 -13.64 -49.45 -24.77
N LEU A 979 -14.88 -49.61 -25.27
CA LEU A 979 -15.28 -50.78 -26.05
C LEU A 979 -14.46 -50.92 -27.33
N ARG A 980 -14.25 -49.81 -28.06
CA ARG A 980 -13.41 -49.82 -29.28
C ARG A 980 -11.98 -50.23 -28.97
N ALA A 981 -11.43 -49.75 -27.87
CA ALA A 981 -10.08 -50.11 -27.45
C ALA A 981 -10.00 -51.58 -27.02
N ALA A 982 -11.01 -52.10 -26.30
CA ALA A 982 -11.13 -53.51 -25.94
C ALA A 982 -11.25 -54.43 -27.17
N ILE A 983 -12.03 -54.04 -28.19
CA ILE A 983 -12.12 -54.73 -29.48
C ILE A 983 -10.77 -54.75 -30.19
N ALA A 984 -10.07 -53.62 -30.24
CA ALA A 984 -8.77 -53.52 -30.90
C ALA A 984 -7.70 -54.38 -30.21
N ALA A 985 -7.80 -54.55 -28.89
CA ALA A 985 -6.87 -55.36 -28.09
C ALA A 985 -7.25 -56.85 -27.96
N ASP A 986 -8.39 -57.29 -28.52
CA ASP A 986 -9.03 -58.60 -28.23
C ASP A 986 -9.05 -58.91 -26.71
N HIS A 987 -9.46 -57.93 -25.91
CA HIS A 987 -9.41 -58.02 -24.45
C HIS A 987 -10.29 -59.15 -23.90
N ARG A 988 -9.75 -59.95 -22.97
CA ARG A 988 -10.40 -61.11 -22.37
C ARG A 988 -10.09 -61.21 -20.87
N PRO A 989 -10.99 -61.79 -20.05
CA PRO A 989 -12.28 -62.37 -20.43
C PRO A 989 -13.34 -61.30 -20.76
N TRP A 990 -14.13 -61.55 -21.80
CA TRP A 990 -15.25 -60.73 -22.24
C TRP A 990 -16.49 -61.62 -22.38
N GLY A 991 -17.18 -61.85 -21.27
CA GLY A 991 -18.25 -62.84 -21.20
C GLY A 991 -19.48 -62.39 -20.42
N MET A 992 -20.64 -62.93 -20.80
CA MET A 992 -21.90 -62.83 -20.04
C MET A 992 -22.22 -64.20 -19.43
N GLY A 993 -22.23 -64.29 -18.09
CA GLY A 993 -22.39 -65.57 -17.38
C GLY A 993 -21.16 -66.47 -17.54
N ASP A 994 -21.37 -67.75 -17.89
CA ASP A 994 -20.29 -68.76 -18.02
C ASP A 994 -19.64 -68.80 -19.42
N HIS A 995 -19.98 -67.86 -20.31
CA HIS A 995 -19.53 -67.85 -21.71
C HIS A 995 -18.60 -66.67 -21.99
N ASP A 996 -17.35 -66.96 -22.33
CA ASP A 996 -16.33 -65.98 -22.77
C ASP A 996 -16.20 -65.97 -24.30
N ALA A 997 -16.25 -64.78 -24.93
CA ALA A 997 -16.13 -64.62 -26.37
C ALA A 997 -15.48 -63.27 -26.73
N PRO A 998 -14.77 -63.16 -27.87
CA PRO A 998 -14.18 -61.90 -28.31
C PRO A 998 -15.17 -60.72 -28.29
N PRO A 999 -14.79 -59.54 -27.77
CA PRO A 999 -15.63 -58.34 -27.78
C PRO A 999 -16.07 -57.94 -29.20
N ALA A 1000 -15.28 -58.26 -30.22
CA ALA A 1000 -15.62 -58.03 -31.63
C ALA A 1000 -16.84 -58.84 -32.12
N ILE A 1001 -17.16 -59.96 -31.45
CA ILE A 1001 -18.23 -60.88 -31.83
C ILE A 1001 -19.52 -60.56 -31.06
N ILE A 1002 -19.42 -60.42 -29.73
CA ILE A 1002 -20.60 -60.24 -28.88
C ILE A 1002 -20.91 -58.78 -28.55
N GLY A 1003 -19.96 -57.86 -28.71
CA GLY A 1003 -20.14 -56.44 -28.42
C GLY A 1003 -20.44 -56.17 -26.94
N CYS A 1004 -21.12 -55.05 -26.68
CA CYS A 1004 -21.65 -54.71 -25.38
C CYS A 1004 -22.87 -53.80 -25.58
N PHE A 1005 -24.06 -54.32 -25.33
CA PHE A 1005 -25.30 -53.53 -25.27
C PHE A 1005 -25.87 -53.65 -23.85
N PRO A 1006 -26.00 -52.55 -23.07
CA PRO A 1006 -26.39 -52.63 -21.66
C PRO A 1006 -27.65 -53.46 -21.36
N ALA A 1007 -28.65 -53.42 -22.24
CA ALA A 1007 -29.89 -54.18 -22.07
C ALA A 1007 -29.70 -55.71 -22.16
N ASP A 1008 -28.61 -56.19 -22.75
CA ASP A 1008 -28.31 -57.63 -22.84
C ASP A 1008 -28.05 -58.25 -21.45
N LEU A 1009 -27.66 -57.43 -20.47
CA LEU A 1009 -27.41 -57.85 -19.09
C LEU A 1009 -28.70 -58.19 -18.32
N GLU A 1010 -29.85 -57.71 -18.80
CA GLU A 1010 -31.15 -58.01 -18.21
C GLU A 1010 -31.76 -59.31 -18.77
N ILE A 1011 -31.13 -59.92 -19.78
CA ILE A 1011 -31.57 -61.18 -20.37
C ILE A 1011 -31.15 -62.31 -19.42
N PRO A 1012 -32.09 -62.99 -18.73
CA PRO A 1012 -31.72 -64.07 -17.81
C PRO A 1012 -31.02 -65.19 -18.59
N ALA A 1013 -29.85 -65.60 -18.12
CA ALA A 1013 -29.13 -66.74 -18.68
C ALA A 1013 -30.04 -67.99 -18.62
N ALA A 1014 -30.43 -68.51 -19.78
CA ALA A 1014 -31.16 -69.77 -19.84
C ALA A 1014 -30.28 -70.89 -19.26
N PRO A 1015 -30.79 -71.77 -18.37
CA PRO A 1015 -29.99 -72.87 -17.85
C PRO A 1015 -29.53 -73.76 -19.01
N ALA A 1016 -28.23 -74.02 -19.09
CA ALA A 1016 -27.61 -74.79 -20.15
C ALA A 1016 -28.24 -76.20 -20.26
N THR A 1017 -29.10 -76.42 -21.26
CA THR A 1017 -29.54 -77.75 -21.64
C THR A 1017 -28.42 -78.43 -22.42
N ALA A 1018 -27.94 -79.57 -21.92
CA ALA A 1018 -26.96 -80.44 -22.58
C ALA A 1018 -27.44 -80.84 -24.00
N PRO A 1019 -26.52 -81.03 -24.97
CA PRO A 1019 -26.90 -81.31 -26.35
C PRO A 1019 -27.32 -82.78 -26.50
N ASP A 1020 -28.63 -83.02 -26.66
CA ASP A 1020 -29.14 -84.35 -26.99
C ASP A 1020 -29.01 -84.62 -28.50
N GLY A 1021 -28.40 -85.76 -28.82
CA GLY A 1021 -28.06 -86.18 -30.17
C GLY A 1021 -29.24 -86.77 -30.96
N ALA A 1022 -29.06 -86.69 -32.29
CA ALA A 1022 -29.59 -87.59 -33.32
C ALA A 1022 -31.12 -87.72 -33.52
N VAL A 1023 -31.59 -86.99 -34.53
CA VAL A 1023 -32.54 -87.38 -35.61
C VAL A 1023 -33.17 -88.78 -35.51
N ARG A 1024 -34.52 -88.87 -35.48
CA ARG A 1024 -35.38 -89.49 -36.52
C ARG A 1024 -36.89 -89.27 -36.25
N PRO A 1025 -37.77 -89.44 -37.27
CA PRO A 1025 -38.98 -88.64 -37.46
C PRO A 1025 -40.28 -89.38 -37.09
N GLY A 1026 -41.35 -88.64 -36.82
CA GLY A 1026 -42.69 -89.24 -36.69
C GLY A 1026 -43.82 -88.25 -36.40
N HIS A 1027 -44.60 -87.95 -37.43
CA HIS A 1027 -46.01 -87.58 -37.48
C HIS A 1027 -46.72 -86.93 -36.26
N GLY A 1028 -47.32 -85.77 -36.54
CA GLY A 1028 -48.08 -85.00 -35.57
C GLY A 1028 -49.45 -85.57 -35.19
N ARG A 1029 -49.98 -85.01 -34.10
CA ARG A 1029 -51.37 -84.57 -33.92
C ARG A 1029 -51.50 -83.89 -32.54
N ARG A 1030 -52.06 -82.68 -32.55
CA ARG A 1030 -52.77 -82.03 -31.41
C ARG A 1030 -53.89 -82.97 -30.88
N PRO A 1031 -54.48 -82.81 -29.66
CA PRO A 1031 -54.82 -81.51 -29.07
C PRO A 1031 -54.88 -81.36 -27.51
N ALA A 1032 -54.97 -80.10 -27.10
CA ALA A 1032 -55.81 -79.48 -26.05
C ALA A 1032 -55.97 -80.11 -24.65
N GLY A 1033 -55.84 -79.25 -23.63
CA GLY A 1033 -56.68 -79.31 -22.44
C GLY A 1033 -56.10 -78.66 -21.18
N GLY A 1034 -56.80 -77.62 -20.68
CA GLY A 1034 -56.90 -77.35 -19.24
C GLY A 1034 -56.11 -76.17 -18.70
N ALA A 1035 -56.71 -74.98 -18.70
CA ALA A 1035 -56.35 -73.89 -17.81
C ALA A 1035 -57.44 -73.70 -16.76
N SER A 1036 -57.05 -73.66 -15.48
CA SER A 1036 -57.71 -72.81 -14.48
C SER A 1036 -56.80 -72.54 -13.29
N PRO A 1037 -56.98 -71.39 -12.61
CA PRO A 1037 -55.96 -70.74 -11.80
C PRO A 1037 -56.30 -70.73 -10.31
N ALA A 1038 -55.27 -70.61 -9.48
CA ALA A 1038 -55.35 -70.21 -8.07
C ALA A 1038 -53.93 -69.73 -7.71
N VAL A 1039 -53.67 -68.68 -6.93
CA VAL A 1039 -54.08 -68.40 -5.56
C VAL A 1039 -53.63 -66.94 -5.29
N GLY A 1040 -54.47 -66.09 -4.70
CA GLY A 1040 -54.29 -65.64 -3.31
C GLY A 1040 -53.76 -64.20 -3.29
N GLY A 1041 -54.21 -63.29 -2.44
CA GLY A 1041 -54.79 -63.49 -1.13
C GLY A 1041 -53.94 -62.76 -0.09
N ARG A 1042 -54.25 -61.46 0.07
CA ARG A 1042 -54.20 -60.65 1.31
C ARG A 1042 -53.01 -60.82 2.26
N SER A 1043 -52.34 -59.72 2.59
CA SER A 1043 -52.69 -58.89 3.75
C SER A 1043 -51.64 -57.79 3.99
N ARG A 1044 -52.10 -56.54 4.04
CA ARG A 1044 -51.40 -55.42 4.70
C ARG A 1044 -52.31 -54.93 5.81
N GLY A 1045 -51.78 -54.87 7.02
CA GLY A 1045 -52.39 -54.24 8.18
C GLY A 1045 -52.21 -52.72 8.14
N ASP A 1046 -53.24 -52.06 8.68
CA ASP A 1046 -53.50 -50.64 8.78
C ASP A 1046 -52.51 -49.80 9.59
N TRP A 1047 -52.70 -48.48 9.46
CA TRP A 1047 -52.69 -47.37 10.44
C TRP A 1047 -51.93 -46.20 9.79
N GLY A 1048 -52.49 -45.04 9.41
CA GLY A 1048 -53.73 -44.37 9.78
C GLY A 1048 -53.37 -42.96 10.27
N GLY A 1049 -53.80 -41.89 9.57
CA GLY A 1049 -53.78 -40.53 10.13
C GLY A 1049 -53.59 -39.37 9.14
N ARG A 1050 -54.70 -38.79 8.67
CA ARG A 1050 -54.79 -37.49 7.98
C ARG A 1050 -54.78 -36.33 8.98
N LYS A 1051 -54.26 -35.16 8.55
CA LYS A 1051 -54.86 -33.80 8.73
C LYS A 1051 -54.07 -32.82 7.85
N GLU A 1052 -54.67 -32.40 6.74
CA GLU A 1052 -55.28 -31.07 6.52
C GLU A 1052 -54.28 -29.96 6.18
N SER A 1053 -54.20 -29.66 4.87
CA SER A 1053 -53.75 -28.39 4.28
C SER A 1053 -54.71 -27.24 4.64
N PRO A 1054 -54.37 -25.96 4.33
CA PRO A 1054 -54.85 -25.46 3.04
C PRO A 1054 -54.05 -24.30 2.37
N TRP A 1055 -54.25 -24.19 1.04
CA TRP A 1055 -54.10 -23.04 0.10
C TRP A 1055 -52.75 -22.65 -0.57
N PHE A 1056 -52.75 -22.84 -1.91
CA PHE A 1056 -51.88 -22.42 -3.05
C PHE A 1056 -52.07 -20.91 -3.42
N PRO A 1057 -51.38 -20.27 -4.41
CA PRO A 1057 -50.76 -20.77 -5.68
C PRO A 1057 -49.35 -20.22 -6.02
N ASP A 1058 -48.47 -20.93 -6.74
CA ASP A 1058 -48.42 -21.29 -8.18
C ASP A 1058 -48.13 -20.11 -9.13
N SER A 1059 -46.89 -20.03 -9.65
CA SER A 1059 -46.56 -19.74 -11.07
C SER A 1059 -45.05 -19.44 -11.28
N SER A 1060 -44.31 -20.43 -11.80
CA SER A 1060 -43.24 -20.22 -12.80
C SER A 1060 -43.90 -19.85 -14.17
N PRO A 1061 -43.23 -19.43 -15.28
CA PRO A 1061 -41.88 -19.78 -15.79
C PRO A 1061 -41.05 -18.52 -16.20
N GLY A 1062 -39.75 -18.53 -16.46
CA GLY A 1062 -38.91 -19.44 -17.23
C GLY A 1062 -38.48 -18.75 -18.53
N ARG A 1063 -37.23 -18.25 -18.57
CA ARG A 1063 -36.21 -18.42 -19.63
C ARG A 1063 -34.99 -17.58 -19.32
#